data_AF-A0A537GTK3-F1
#
_entry.id   AF-A0A537GTK3-F1
#
_cell.length_a   1.000
_cell.length_b   1.000
_cell.length_c   1.000
_cell.angle_alpha   90.00
_cell.angle_beta   90.00
_cell.angle_gamma   90.00
#
_symmetry.space_group_name_H-M   'P 1'
#
loop_
_entity.id
_entity.type
_entity.pdbx_description
1 polymer ?
#
loop_
_entity_poly.entity_id
_entity_poly.type
_entity_poly.pdbx_seq_one_letter_code
_entity_poly.pdbx_strand_id
1 'polypeptide(L)'
;MKNQRRVASNDDQLSEFLFGSVRPWWDRRPWLRRVFLIPLRSIDKSYGRWSKARVSPRRFRKIQERLDREYPPNKFSPSNLIGRDREFNLLLDSFRLHVLRHPSLTKYFGKEELPKAVCLAGDSGTGKTFLTMVSLREMLLEGYRSGVLVTPVILKGSDVYSEFYGKSTRQLGRFLDYASSVPSVVYIDEFQSFGRKVRGETGAEIEDTRIQDELNRWLDKIVSGKSRTMVIVATNAYEKIREDIRRRLSKVSLNDGVTREMLLAVVNDSLKREGWVNLKAEDLLDLMEREVTIRRRASLTPSDIQEIFREVRKSKEAPLRERIRESRTDLRTVELPKISAGIEDFAGAARNVKLYSEQEKSQEVVDAVYVMKPKVSREDLGGLHDVKNKVLNHIALAFNPSMRELGHQSNPRFFLLGPPGTGKTLLAMVAAAENNVGFIKVRGGELMSGANYMGDPEKRIKDLFGMVRQKSPCILLLDEADAIFWGGDPSSNKILAQVKAELSELRPEDRVVVIATSNKEQLIDQATRDRFEPNIFYIHPPLNDVEWNEVVAIHLRKMQPYLHPEVDAVKITKMFRRQRVLSPRGVAETVSEAHRLWASEIAAARGITDAGASESAVNNITTKYQEDLDRLKEVLAIYQQEGTTLNREQVNQNDYKLRLFHFQKAISSLESLEDKEHREIAEALILSQPLSGVTYGLYTSDRGSGGILTIQCNVRPANSGERHVSVTGQASSMIMGQTFVPDHSVIESAENAVEAVKSWLWSRTRVDLSKYHVHFQIRSILEGAPGAGVSGPSAGYAMLNALISELSNTPIIQSKVMTGTIGVKMDVGPVGGLGGRGREAGKLVGILKAEKVKITDLLVPDSNYRSAKDEMTMVQDEGIIVHPITNAQDGWPILFDLTSEELAKKIRVALVDRESLVDLESNSSRFLGTGQS
;
A
#
# COMPACT_ATOMS: atom_id res chain seq x y z
N MET A 1 77.22 13.39 -34.97
CA MET A 1 77.49 12.74 -33.66
C MET A 1 76.22 12.08 -33.14
N LYS A 2 76.35 10.83 -32.68
CA LYS A 2 75.29 9.86 -32.38
C LYS A 2 74.26 10.35 -31.35
N ASN A 3 72.98 10.31 -31.71
CA ASN A 3 71.89 10.01 -30.78
C ASN A 3 70.68 9.48 -31.57
N GLN A 4 70.80 8.24 -32.06
CA GLN A 4 69.65 7.43 -32.44
C GLN A 4 68.79 7.26 -31.18
N ARG A 5 67.60 7.86 -31.18
CA ARG A 5 66.55 7.60 -30.19
C ARG A 5 66.28 6.10 -30.18
N ARG A 6 66.78 5.39 -29.16
CA ARG A 6 66.35 4.03 -28.86
C ARG A 6 64.84 4.07 -28.74
N VAL A 7 64.14 3.31 -29.59
CA VAL A 7 62.74 2.94 -29.35
C VAL A 7 62.73 2.30 -27.95
N ALA A 8 62.10 2.96 -26.99
CA ALA A 8 62.04 2.48 -25.62
C ALA A 8 61.47 1.06 -25.63
N SER A 9 62.12 0.13 -24.92
CA SER A 9 61.59 -1.22 -24.81
C SER A 9 60.19 -1.16 -24.16
N ASN A 10 59.26 -2.07 -24.48
CA ASN A 10 57.95 -2.11 -23.81
C ASN A 10 58.08 -2.14 -22.26
N ASP A 11 59.21 -2.64 -21.76
CA ASP A 11 59.53 -2.67 -20.33
C ASP A 11 59.82 -1.26 -19.76
N ASP A 12 60.44 -0.35 -20.52
CA ASP A 12 60.72 1.04 -20.12
C ASP A 12 59.46 1.92 -20.10
N GLN A 13 58.55 1.71 -21.05
CA GLN A 13 57.26 2.42 -21.08
C GLN A 13 56.37 1.96 -19.92
N LEU A 14 56.28 0.65 -19.69
CA LEU A 14 55.55 0.07 -18.57
C LEU A 14 56.03 0.63 -17.21
N SER A 15 57.35 0.70 -17.00
CA SER A 15 57.89 1.20 -15.74
C SER A 15 57.61 2.69 -15.53
N GLU A 16 57.60 3.47 -16.61
CA GLU A 16 57.24 4.88 -16.60
C GLU A 16 55.75 5.10 -16.27
N PHE A 17 54.83 4.34 -16.85
CA PHE A 17 53.39 4.40 -16.52
C PHE A 17 53.09 3.90 -15.09
N LEU A 18 53.83 2.88 -14.63
CA LEU A 18 53.60 2.28 -13.31
C LEU A 18 54.21 3.09 -12.16
N PHE A 19 55.35 3.75 -12.35
CA PHE A 19 56.11 4.40 -11.27
C PHE A 19 56.31 5.90 -11.46
N GLY A 20 55.94 6.46 -12.62
CA GLY A 20 56.17 7.87 -12.94
C GLY A 20 57.65 8.23 -12.93
N SER A 21 57.99 9.39 -12.36
CA SER A 21 59.38 9.87 -12.26
C SER A 21 60.24 9.07 -11.27
N VAL A 22 59.63 8.32 -10.33
CA VAL A 22 60.33 7.59 -9.27
C VAL A 22 60.50 6.12 -9.67
N ARG A 23 61.47 5.85 -10.55
CA ARG A 23 61.77 4.46 -10.97
C ARG A 23 62.51 3.69 -9.86
N PRO A 24 62.03 2.50 -9.46
CA PRO A 24 62.71 1.65 -8.48
C PRO A 24 64.10 1.19 -8.98
N TRP A 25 65.01 0.92 -8.04
CA TRP A 25 66.42 0.64 -8.35
C TRP A 25 66.62 -0.59 -9.26
N TRP A 26 65.76 -1.60 -9.14
CA TRP A 26 65.79 -2.82 -9.96
C TRP A 26 65.32 -2.59 -11.41
N ASP A 27 64.60 -1.50 -11.68
CA ASP A 27 64.19 -1.12 -13.03
C ASP A 27 65.36 -0.47 -13.79
N ARG A 28 66.15 0.35 -13.10
CA ARG A 28 67.34 1.02 -13.64
C ARG A 28 68.49 0.05 -13.97
N ARG A 29 68.48 -1.17 -13.42
CA ARG A 29 69.54 -2.18 -13.59
C ARG A 29 68.95 -3.56 -13.93
N PRO A 30 68.68 -3.85 -15.23
CA PRO A 30 67.97 -5.07 -15.66
C PRO A 30 68.68 -6.40 -15.33
N TRP A 31 70.01 -6.37 -15.19
CA TRP A 31 70.79 -7.56 -14.84
C TRP A 31 70.59 -7.98 -13.38
N LEU A 32 70.55 -7.02 -12.44
CA LEU A 32 70.26 -7.27 -11.02
C LEU A 32 68.84 -7.81 -10.83
N ARG A 33 67.89 -7.36 -11.66
CA ARG A 33 66.52 -7.86 -11.65
C ARG A 33 66.42 -9.34 -12.01
N ARG A 34 67.28 -9.85 -12.90
CA ARG A 34 67.33 -11.28 -13.24
C ARG A 34 67.95 -12.11 -12.11
N VAL A 35 68.95 -11.56 -11.42
CA VAL A 35 69.63 -12.23 -10.28
C VAL A 35 68.73 -12.31 -9.05
N PHE A 36 68.02 -11.23 -8.71
CA PHE A 36 67.18 -11.15 -7.51
C PHE A 36 65.68 -11.46 -7.77
N LEU A 37 65.37 -12.27 -8.77
CA LEU A 37 63.98 -12.51 -9.21
C LEU A 37 63.09 -13.07 -8.08
N ILE A 38 63.60 -14.02 -7.29
CA ILE A 38 62.86 -14.70 -6.22
C ILE A 38 62.69 -13.77 -4.99
N PRO A 39 63.75 -13.13 -4.46
CA PRO A 39 63.60 -12.16 -3.36
C PRO A 39 62.72 -10.96 -3.70
N LEU A 40 62.86 -10.39 -4.91
CA LEU A 40 62.07 -9.23 -5.34
C LEU A 40 60.57 -9.53 -5.40
N ARG A 41 60.19 -10.76 -5.77
CA ARG A 41 58.77 -11.16 -5.87
C ARG A 41 58.09 -11.29 -4.51
N SER A 42 58.85 -11.62 -3.46
CA SER A 42 58.33 -11.81 -2.10
C SER A 42 58.44 -10.56 -1.23
N ILE A 43 59.49 -9.75 -1.41
CA ILE A 43 59.83 -8.63 -0.50
C ILE A 43 59.32 -7.29 -1.06
N ASP A 44 59.48 -7.03 -2.36
CA ASP A 44 59.13 -5.73 -2.94
C ASP A 44 57.73 -5.75 -3.58
N LYS A 45 56.76 -5.13 -2.88
CA LYS A 45 55.38 -4.93 -3.37
C LYS A 45 55.33 -4.18 -4.71
N SER A 46 56.36 -3.41 -5.06
CA SER A 46 56.47 -2.67 -6.32
C SER A 46 56.83 -3.59 -7.47
N TYR A 47 57.75 -4.55 -7.25
CA TYR A 47 58.10 -5.57 -8.22
C TYR A 47 56.93 -6.55 -8.46
N GLY A 48 56.23 -6.94 -7.40
CA GLY A 48 55.00 -7.74 -7.52
C GLY A 48 53.92 -7.07 -8.37
N ARG A 49 53.73 -5.75 -8.23
CA ARG A 49 52.81 -4.94 -9.06
C ARG A 49 53.28 -4.87 -10.52
N TRP A 50 54.56 -4.64 -10.75
CA TRP A 50 55.17 -4.60 -12.09
C TRP A 50 55.10 -5.95 -12.82
N SER A 51 55.40 -7.05 -12.13
CA SER A 51 55.30 -8.40 -12.70
C SER A 51 53.85 -8.82 -13.01
N LYS A 52 52.87 -8.37 -12.24
CA LYS A 52 51.44 -8.65 -12.47
C LYS A 52 50.84 -7.78 -13.59
N ALA A 53 51.33 -6.56 -13.74
CA ALA A 53 50.89 -5.63 -14.78
C ALA A 53 51.37 -6.03 -16.18
N ARG A 54 52.45 -6.80 -16.29
CA ARG A 54 53.04 -7.23 -17.57
C ARG A 54 52.14 -8.26 -18.28
N VAL A 55 51.72 -7.93 -19.50
CA VAL A 55 50.95 -8.84 -20.35
C VAL A 55 51.90 -9.59 -21.29
N SER A 56 51.84 -10.94 -21.30
CA SER A 56 52.57 -11.74 -22.30
C SER A 56 51.91 -11.61 -23.69
N PRO A 57 52.66 -11.65 -24.80
CA PRO A 57 52.09 -11.57 -26.15
C PRO A 57 51.02 -12.64 -26.44
N ARG A 58 51.16 -13.85 -25.85
CA ARG A 58 50.16 -14.92 -25.94
C ARG A 58 48.87 -14.60 -25.19
N ARG A 59 48.98 -13.98 -24.02
CA ARG A 59 47.82 -13.56 -23.21
C ARG A 59 47.10 -12.39 -23.87
N PHE A 60 47.83 -11.51 -24.55
CA PHE A 60 47.26 -10.43 -25.35
C PHE A 60 46.41 -10.95 -26.50
N ARG A 61 46.95 -11.86 -27.32
CA ARG A 61 46.20 -12.43 -28.43
C ARG A 61 44.88 -13.04 -27.97
N LYS A 62 44.87 -13.74 -26.84
CA LYS A 62 43.65 -14.28 -26.22
C LYS A 62 42.68 -13.19 -25.73
N ILE A 63 43.19 -12.09 -25.17
CA ILE A 63 42.35 -10.96 -24.72
C ILE A 63 41.76 -10.23 -25.92
N GLN A 64 42.56 -10.00 -26.97
CA GLN A 64 42.11 -9.37 -28.20
C GLN A 64 41.07 -10.25 -28.92
N GLU A 65 41.31 -11.55 -29.06
CA GLU A 65 40.32 -12.50 -29.60
C GLU A 65 39.02 -12.50 -28.77
N ARG A 66 39.13 -12.40 -27.45
CA ARG A 66 37.95 -12.26 -26.57
C ARG A 66 37.22 -10.93 -26.78
N LEU A 67 37.95 -9.82 -26.87
CA LEU A 67 37.39 -8.49 -27.12
C LEU A 67 36.79 -8.37 -28.52
N ASP A 68 37.38 -8.99 -29.54
CA ASP A 68 36.84 -9.02 -30.91
C ASP A 68 35.58 -9.89 -30.99
N ARG A 69 35.46 -10.90 -30.11
CA ARG A 69 34.22 -11.70 -29.96
C ARG A 69 33.13 -10.95 -29.19
N GLU A 70 33.47 -10.31 -28.06
CA GLU A 70 32.50 -9.56 -27.23
C GLU A 70 32.10 -8.23 -27.90
N TYR A 71 33.03 -7.57 -28.58
CA TYR A 71 32.86 -6.27 -29.24
C TYR A 71 33.46 -6.27 -30.65
N PRO A 72 32.71 -6.72 -31.68
CA PRO A 72 33.23 -6.84 -33.04
C PRO A 72 33.80 -5.51 -33.58
N PRO A 73 35.02 -5.49 -34.15
CA PRO A 73 35.67 -4.28 -34.65
C PRO A 73 34.86 -3.59 -35.75
N ASN A 74 34.11 -4.36 -36.54
CA ASN A 74 33.28 -3.83 -37.62
C ASN A 74 32.12 -2.97 -37.09
N LYS A 75 31.71 -3.16 -35.84
CA LYS A 75 30.58 -2.45 -35.21
C LYS A 75 31.07 -1.42 -34.20
N PHE A 76 31.96 -1.81 -33.30
CA PHE A 76 32.45 -0.99 -32.19
C PHE A 76 33.85 -0.43 -32.49
N SER A 77 33.94 0.51 -33.42
CA SER A 77 35.17 1.24 -33.76
C SER A 77 34.95 2.75 -33.60
N PRO A 78 36.03 3.51 -33.33
CA PRO A 78 35.95 4.98 -33.32
C PRO A 78 35.46 5.56 -34.65
N SER A 79 35.75 4.90 -35.78
CA SER A 79 35.27 5.31 -37.11
C SER A 79 33.75 5.27 -37.26
N ASN A 80 33.07 4.45 -36.45
CA ASN A 80 31.62 4.30 -36.47
C ASN A 80 30.94 5.21 -35.43
N LEU A 81 31.71 5.95 -34.64
CA LEU A 81 31.19 6.91 -33.68
C LEU A 81 30.98 8.25 -34.39
N ILE A 82 29.71 8.63 -34.59
CA ILE A 82 29.35 9.81 -35.37
C ILE A 82 29.00 10.95 -34.41
N GLY A 83 29.70 12.10 -34.52
CA GLY A 83 29.35 13.34 -33.83
C GLY A 83 29.52 13.32 -32.30
N ARG A 84 30.29 12.38 -31.76
CA ARG A 84 30.56 12.22 -30.31
C ARG A 84 32.04 12.23 -29.95
N ASP A 85 32.84 12.88 -30.80
CA ASP A 85 34.28 12.94 -30.65
C ASP A 85 34.69 13.64 -29.36
N ARG A 86 33.95 14.69 -28.95
CA ARG A 86 34.24 15.44 -27.73
C ARG A 86 34.09 14.57 -26.48
N GLU A 87 32.98 13.86 -26.35
CA GLU A 87 32.69 12.98 -25.22
C GLU A 87 33.62 11.77 -25.21
N PHE A 88 33.90 11.19 -26.38
CA PHE A 88 34.85 10.09 -26.53
C PHE A 88 36.27 10.49 -26.11
N ASN A 89 36.76 11.65 -26.59
CA ASN A 89 38.08 12.15 -26.24
C ASN A 89 38.18 12.47 -24.74
N LEU A 90 37.14 13.06 -24.15
CA LEU A 90 37.09 13.29 -22.69
C LEU A 90 37.26 12.00 -21.91
N LEU A 91 36.53 10.94 -22.28
CA LEU A 91 36.63 9.63 -21.63
C LEU A 91 38.04 9.04 -21.80
N LEU A 92 38.60 9.09 -23.00
CA LEU A 92 39.91 8.53 -23.31
C LEU A 92 41.05 9.29 -22.58
N ASP A 93 40.98 10.61 -22.53
CA ASP A 93 41.98 11.44 -21.84
C ASP A 93 41.88 11.29 -20.32
N SER A 94 40.66 11.21 -19.76
CA SER A 94 40.46 10.82 -18.35
C SER A 94 41.06 9.46 -18.03
N PHE A 95 40.90 8.47 -18.91
CA PHE A 95 41.49 7.14 -18.75
C PHE A 95 43.03 7.21 -18.78
N ARG A 96 43.61 7.95 -19.73
CA ARG A 96 45.07 8.15 -19.83
C ARG A 96 45.63 8.82 -18.58
N LEU A 97 44.94 9.80 -18.01
CA LEU A 97 45.36 10.49 -16.80
C LEU A 97 45.24 9.61 -15.55
N HIS A 98 44.09 8.98 -15.32
CA HIS A 98 43.80 8.32 -14.03
C HIS A 98 44.22 6.86 -13.97
N VAL A 99 44.06 6.11 -15.07
CA VAL A 99 44.35 4.66 -15.11
C VAL A 99 45.79 4.42 -15.58
N LEU A 100 46.17 4.99 -16.73
CA LEU A 100 47.51 4.84 -17.29
C LEU A 100 48.55 5.76 -16.64
N ARG A 101 48.13 6.88 -16.07
CA ARG A 101 49.00 7.93 -15.50
C ARG A 101 50.04 8.42 -16.51
N HIS A 102 49.56 8.80 -17.69
CA HIS A 102 50.42 9.26 -18.77
C HIS A 102 51.28 10.46 -18.32
N PRO A 103 52.63 10.42 -18.42
CA PRO A 103 53.53 11.43 -17.86
C PRO A 103 53.23 12.86 -18.32
N SER A 104 52.96 13.03 -19.62
CA SER A 104 52.59 14.34 -20.19
C SER A 104 51.30 14.87 -19.60
N LEU A 105 50.24 14.06 -19.53
CA LEU A 105 48.95 14.51 -19.00
C LEU A 105 49.05 14.82 -17.50
N THR A 106 49.77 14.01 -16.73
CA THR A 106 49.97 14.27 -15.30
C THR A 106 50.76 15.54 -15.00
N LYS A 107 51.52 16.06 -15.98
CA LYS A 107 52.31 17.29 -15.85
C LYS A 107 51.48 18.54 -16.19
N TYR A 108 50.60 18.43 -17.19
CA TYR A 108 49.88 19.57 -17.75
C TYR A 108 48.44 19.70 -17.27
N PHE A 109 47.78 18.60 -16.87
CA PHE A 109 46.37 18.59 -16.51
C PHE A 109 46.16 18.22 -15.05
N GLY A 110 45.26 18.95 -14.39
CA GLY A 110 44.86 18.71 -13.01
C GLY A 110 43.74 17.66 -12.88
N LYS A 111 43.46 17.23 -11.64
CA LYS A 111 42.31 16.36 -11.34
C LYS A 111 40.95 17.03 -11.59
N GLU A 112 40.90 18.36 -11.63
CA GLU A 112 39.67 19.14 -11.84
C GLU A 112 39.26 19.24 -13.31
N GLU A 113 40.21 19.15 -14.25
CA GLU A 113 39.93 19.26 -15.69
C GLU A 113 39.48 17.94 -16.32
N LEU A 114 40.00 16.80 -15.85
CA LEU A 114 39.67 15.48 -16.35
C LEU A 114 39.07 14.62 -15.22
N PRO A 115 37.76 14.31 -15.26
CA PRO A 115 37.08 13.61 -14.17
C PRO A 115 37.46 12.12 -14.11
N LYS A 116 37.52 11.58 -12.88
CA LYS A 116 37.78 10.15 -12.62
C LYS A 116 36.50 9.30 -12.60
N ALA A 117 35.37 9.93 -12.30
CA ALA A 117 34.05 9.31 -12.31
C ALA A 117 33.10 10.16 -13.18
N VAL A 118 32.57 9.55 -14.24
CA VAL A 118 31.77 10.21 -15.28
C VAL A 118 30.39 9.59 -15.33
N CYS A 119 29.35 10.43 -15.39
CA CYS A 119 27.99 9.99 -15.63
C CYS A 119 27.54 10.44 -17.03
N LEU A 120 27.32 9.48 -17.92
CA LEU A 120 26.70 9.66 -19.22
C LEU A 120 25.18 9.75 -19.03
N ALA A 121 24.68 10.99 -19.04
CA ALA A 121 23.27 11.31 -18.88
C ALA A 121 22.65 11.59 -20.24
N GLY A 122 21.51 10.99 -20.55
CA GLY A 122 20.77 11.35 -21.77
C GLY A 122 19.54 10.48 -21.96
N ASP A 123 18.64 10.89 -22.83
CA ASP A 123 17.40 10.19 -23.13
C ASP A 123 17.69 8.83 -23.76
N SER A 124 16.72 7.93 -23.74
CA SER A 124 16.85 6.64 -24.41
C SER A 124 17.14 6.83 -25.90
N GLY A 125 17.94 5.93 -26.49
CA GLY A 125 18.29 6.02 -27.92
C GLY A 125 19.37 7.06 -28.29
N THR A 126 19.91 7.83 -27.34
CA THR A 126 20.99 8.82 -27.60
C THR A 126 22.37 8.21 -27.85
N GLY A 127 22.55 6.90 -27.66
CA GLY A 127 23.81 6.20 -27.93
C GLY A 127 24.76 6.03 -26.73
N LYS A 128 24.29 6.21 -25.49
CA LYS A 128 25.08 6.02 -24.24
C LYS A 128 25.88 4.71 -24.21
N THR A 129 25.21 3.59 -24.41
CA THR A 129 25.83 2.26 -24.39
C THR A 129 26.81 2.11 -25.54
N PHE A 130 26.49 2.61 -26.75
CA PHE A 130 27.38 2.53 -27.90
C PHE A 130 28.67 3.31 -27.68
N LEU A 131 28.58 4.58 -27.24
CA LEU A 131 29.74 5.41 -26.88
C LEU A 131 30.60 4.72 -25.82
N THR A 132 29.98 4.13 -24.80
CA THR A 132 30.71 3.47 -23.72
C THR A 132 31.44 2.22 -24.20
N MET A 133 30.82 1.37 -25.01
CA MET A 133 31.46 0.15 -25.51
C MET A 133 32.61 0.46 -26.46
N VAL A 134 32.47 1.46 -27.33
CA VAL A 134 33.58 1.95 -28.19
C VAL A 134 34.72 2.48 -27.33
N SER A 135 34.40 3.31 -26.32
CA SER A 135 35.39 3.87 -25.39
C SER A 135 36.12 2.78 -24.60
N LEU A 136 35.38 1.83 -24.02
CA LEU A 136 35.93 0.72 -23.24
C LEU A 136 36.89 -0.13 -24.08
N ARG A 137 36.50 -0.47 -25.32
CA ARG A 137 37.34 -1.24 -26.23
C ARG A 137 38.66 -0.51 -26.52
N GLU A 138 38.60 0.77 -26.87
CA GLU A 138 39.81 1.56 -27.15
C GLU A 138 40.69 1.75 -25.91
N MET A 139 40.11 1.99 -24.74
CA MET A 139 40.85 2.06 -23.47
C MET A 139 41.61 0.76 -23.17
N LEU A 140 40.98 -0.40 -23.38
CA LEU A 140 41.62 -1.70 -23.16
C LEU A 140 42.75 -1.95 -24.16
N LEU A 141 42.55 -1.61 -25.44
CA LEU A 141 43.58 -1.71 -26.47
C LEU A 141 44.76 -0.76 -26.18
N GLU A 142 44.49 0.48 -25.78
CA GLU A 142 45.51 1.47 -25.47
C GLU A 142 46.28 1.12 -24.18
N GLY A 143 45.58 0.62 -23.16
CA GLY A 143 46.20 0.12 -21.94
C GLY A 143 47.18 -1.01 -22.24
N TYR A 144 46.78 -1.94 -23.12
CA TYR A 144 47.68 -2.98 -23.58
C TYR A 144 48.88 -2.45 -24.37
N ARG A 145 48.67 -1.53 -25.33
CA ARG A 145 49.78 -0.92 -26.10
C ARG A 145 50.79 -0.25 -25.18
N SER A 146 50.31 0.30 -24.07
CA SER A 146 51.11 0.89 -22.98
C SER A 146 51.70 -0.14 -22.01
N GLY A 147 51.45 -1.44 -22.22
CA GLY A 147 51.93 -2.55 -21.40
C GLY A 147 51.11 -2.82 -20.13
N VAL A 148 50.11 -2.00 -19.81
CA VAL A 148 49.33 -2.07 -18.57
C VAL A 148 48.11 -2.98 -18.74
N LEU A 149 48.00 -4.04 -17.94
CA LEU A 149 46.79 -4.84 -17.89
C LEU A 149 45.64 -4.07 -17.21
N VAL A 150 44.72 -3.56 -18.03
CA VAL A 150 43.48 -2.93 -17.56
C VAL A 150 42.37 -3.96 -17.51
N THR A 151 41.67 -4.03 -16.38
CA THR A 151 40.56 -4.95 -16.16
C THR A 151 39.23 -4.23 -16.41
N PRO A 152 38.40 -4.68 -17.37
CA PRO A 152 37.04 -4.16 -17.50
C PRO A 152 36.14 -4.79 -16.43
N VAL A 153 35.32 -3.96 -15.79
CA VAL A 153 34.38 -4.36 -14.75
C VAL A 153 33.02 -3.82 -15.18
N ILE A 154 32.14 -4.69 -15.66
CA ILE A 154 30.80 -4.30 -16.14
C ILE A 154 29.79 -4.75 -15.11
N LEU A 155 28.94 -3.83 -14.68
CA LEU A 155 27.88 -4.06 -13.72
C LEU A 155 26.55 -3.59 -14.31
N LYS A 156 25.57 -4.49 -14.38
CA LYS A 156 24.20 -4.17 -14.78
C LYS A 156 23.31 -4.15 -13.56
N GLY A 157 22.23 -3.37 -13.60
CA GLY A 157 21.24 -3.30 -12.53
C GLY A 157 20.73 -4.66 -12.05
N SER A 158 20.46 -5.58 -12.99
CA SER A 158 20.03 -6.96 -12.71
C SER A 158 21.02 -7.78 -11.89
N ASP A 159 22.32 -7.48 -12.00
CA ASP A 159 23.38 -8.31 -11.44
C ASP A 159 23.66 -7.97 -9.97
N VAL A 160 23.05 -6.90 -9.46
CA VAL A 160 23.21 -6.42 -8.08
C VAL A 160 22.20 -7.08 -7.13
N TYR A 161 21.00 -7.42 -7.63
CA TYR A 161 19.92 -7.97 -6.83
C TYR A 161 20.02 -9.48 -6.68
N SER A 162 19.91 -9.96 -5.43
CA SER A 162 19.82 -11.41 -5.13
C SER A 162 18.60 -11.66 -4.23
N GLU A 163 17.97 -12.83 -4.36
CA GLU A 163 16.77 -13.21 -3.58
C GLU A 163 17.01 -13.34 -2.06
N PHE A 164 18.26 -13.19 -1.59
CA PHE A 164 18.63 -13.40 -0.19
C PHE A 164 19.14 -12.11 0.48
N TYR A 165 18.40 -11.66 1.50
CA TYR A 165 18.66 -10.46 2.30
C TYR A 165 20.14 -10.32 2.73
N GLY A 166 20.78 -9.21 2.34
CA GLY A 166 22.12 -8.81 2.82
C GLY A 166 23.32 -9.48 2.14
N LYS A 167 23.12 -10.42 1.20
CA LYS A 167 24.21 -10.94 0.35
C LYS A 167 24.61 -9.95 -0.75
N SER A 168 23.63 -9.22 -1.28
CA SER A 168 23.77 -8.22 -2.36
C SER A 168 24.84 -7.16 -2.04
N THR A 169 24.78 -6.53 -0.86
CA THR A 169 25.74 -5.48 -0.43
C THR A 169 27.16 -6.02 -0.25
N ARG A 170 27.32 -7.21 0.36
CA ARG A 170 28.65 -7.82 0.58
C ARG A 170 29.29 -8.25 -0.73
N GLN A 171 28.51 -8.75 -1.68
CA GLN A 171 28.97 -9.14 -3.00
C GLN A 171 29.43 -7.91 -3.80
N LEU A 172 28.62 -6.85 -3.79
CA LEU A 172 28.98 -5.58 -4.43
C LEU A 172 30.26 -5.00 -3.82
N GLY A 173 30.36 -4.90 -2.50
CA GLY A 173 31.54 -4.40 -1.80
C GLY A 173 32.83 -5.16 -2.18
N ARG A 174 32.79 -6.50 -2.16
CA ARG A 174 33.96 -7.33 -2.58
C ARG A 174 34.37 -7.08 -4.03
N PHE A 175 33.39 -6.95 -4.92
CA PHE A 175 33.62 -6.74 -6.35
C PHE A 175 34.24 -5.37 -6.63
N LEU A 176 33.70 -4.34 -5.99
CA LEU A 176 34.18 -2.96 -6.07
C LEU A 176 35.57 -2.79 -5.44
N ASP A 177 35.84 -3.45 -4.31
CA ASP A 177 37.17 -3.45 -3.69
C ASP A 177 38.22 -4.12 -4.58
N TYR A 178 37.89 -5.24 -5.22
CA TYR A 178 38.76 -5.87 -6.21
C TYR A 178 39.09 -4.91 -7.36
N ALA A 179 38.08 -4.23 -7.92
CA ALA A 179 38.28 -3.22 -8.96
C ALA A 179 39.20 -2.08 -8.50
N SER A 180 39.12 -1.65 -7.24
CA SER A 180 40.00 -0.59 -6.71
C SER A 180 41.48 -1.01 -6.57
N SER A 181 41.75 -2.31 -6.51
CA SER A 181 43.09 -2.88 -6.26
C SER A 181 43.97 -3.03 -7.50
N VAL A 182 43.36 -3.03 -8.69
CA VAL A 182 44.02 -3.20 -9.99
C VAL A 182 43.71 -2.01 -10.91
N PRO A 183 44.50 -1.77 -11.98
CA PRO A 183 44.10 -0.84 -13.02
C PRO A 183 42.81 -1.35 -13.67
N SER A 184 41.72 -0.59 -13.55
CA SER A 184 40.42 -1.03 -14.05
C SER A 184 39.54 0.11 -14.56
N VAL A 185 38.63 -0.25 -15.46
CA VAL A 185 37.53 0.62 -15.90
C VAL A 185 36.24 -0.05 -15.44
N VAL A 186 35.50 0.64 -14.57
CA VAL A 186 34.23 0.19 -14.04
C VAL A 186 33.11 0.86 -14.84
N TYR A 187 32.32 0.07 -15.54
CA TYR A 187 31.14 0.50 -16.26
C TYR A 187 29.89 0.03 -15.53
N ILE A 188 29.01 0.96 -15.18
CA ILE A 188 27.72 0.69 -14.58
C ILE A 188 26.64 1.09 -15.59
N ASP A 189 25.92 0.09 -16.08
CA ASP A 189 24.79 0.30 -16.98
C ASP A 189 23.47 0.34 -16.21
N GLU A 190 22.48 1.07 -16.76
CA GLU A 190 21.15 1.24 -16.17
C GLU A 190 21.19 1.65 -14.70
N PHE A 191 22.01 2.65 -14.36
CA PHE A 191 22.21 3.08 -12.98
C PHE A 191 20.92 3.50 -12.26
N GLN A 192 19.90 3.92 -13.02
CA GLN A 192 18.58 4.22 -12.50
C GLN A 192 17.86 3.03 -11.85
N SER A 193 18.32 1.79 -12.01
CA SER A 193 17.70 0.61 -11.38
C SER A 193 17.86 0.61 -9.86
N PHE A 194 19.05 0.92 -9.35
CA PHE A 194 19.37 0.93 -7.92
C PHE A 194 19.91 2.29 -7.41
N GLY A 195 20.08 3.29 -8.28
CA GLY A 195 20.63 4.61 -7.92
C GLY A 195 19.59 5.71 -7.62
N ARG A 196 18.29 5.38 -7.65
CA ARG A 196 17.18 6.35 -7.46
C ARG A 196 16.99 6.73 -6.00
N LYS A 197 16.48 7.93 -5.74
CA LYS A 197 16.08 8.33 -4.38
C LYS A 197 14.89 7.50 -3.88
N VAL A 198 15.02 6.90 -2.71
CA VAL A 198 14.02 6.00 -2.09
C VAL A 198 13.56 6.54 -0.73
N ARG A 199 12.31 6.29 -0.32
CA ARG A 199 11.73 6.75 0.96
C ARG A 199 12.00 5.81 2.14
N GLY A 200 12.26 4.52 1.90
CA GLY A 200 12.69 3.57 2.93
C GLY A 200 11.54 2.94 3.70
N GLU A 201 10.33 2.92 3.13
CA GLU A 201 9.10 2.48 3.80
C GLU A 201 8.87 0.96 3.65
N THR A 202 9.45 0.33 2.63
CA THR A 202 9.32 -1.12 2.37
C THR A 202 10.64 -1.87 2.56
N GLY A 203 10.57 -3.19 2.79
CA GLY A 203 11.76 -4.03 2.98
C GLY A 203 12.75 -4.00 1.80
N ALA A 204 12.24 -3.88 0.57
CA ALA A 204 13.06 -3.74 -0.65
C ALA A 204 13.77 -2.39 -0.71
N GLU A 205 13.09 -1.32 -0.32
CA GLU A 205 13.64 0.04 -0.27
C GLU A 205 14.77 0.19 0.76
N ILE A 206 14.69 -0.56 1.86
CA ILE A 206 15.75 -0.63 2.88
C ILE A 206 17.00 -1.36 2.32
N GLU A 207 16.84 -2.28 1.38
CA GLU A 207 17.98 -2.94 0.73
C GLU A 207 18.65 -2.02 -0.31
N ASP A 208 17.86 -1.29 -1.10
CA ASP A 208 18.35 -0.31 -2.07
C ASP A 208 19.17 0.79 -1.40
N THR A 209 18.70 1.33 -0.28
CA THR A 209 19.44 2.35 0.48
C THR A 209 20.80 1.84 0.97
N ARG A 210 20.89 0.57 1.42
CA ARG A 210 22.17 -0.04 1.82
C ARG A 210 23.15 -0.25 0.66
N ILE A 211 22.63 -0.65 -0.51
CA ILE A 211 23.44 -0.80 -1.73
C ILE A 211 24.00 0.57 -2.15
N GLN A 212 23.16 1.61 -2.12
CA GLN A 212 23.55 2.98 -2.43
C GLN A 212 24.61 3.51 -1.46
N ASP A 213 24.47 3.26 -0.16
CA ASP A 213 25.45 3.67 0.83
C ASP A 213 26.83 3.02 0.61
N GLU A 214 26.86 1.72 0.27
CA GLU A 214 28.11 1.01 -0.02
C GLU A 214 28.77 1.52 -1.32
N LEU A 215 27.97 1.76 -2.37
CA LEU A 215 28.47 2.36 -3.61
C LEU A 215 29.02 3.77 -3.35
N ASN A 216 28.31 4.58 -2.57
CA ASN A 216 28.73 5.94 -2.24
C ASN A 216 30.08 5.91 -1.52
N ARG A 217 30.21 5.10 -0.45
CA ARG A 217 31.50 4.89 0.24
C ARG A 217 32.64 4.49 -0.70
N TRP A 218 32.37 3.65 -1.68
CA TRP A 218 33.37 3.24 -2.66
C TRP A 218 33.72 4.35 -3.67
N LEU A 219 32.74 5.11 -4.16
CA LEU A 219 32.96 6.27 -5.03
C LEU A 219 33.84 7.32 -4.32
N ASP A 220 33.62 7.58 -3.03
CA ASP A 220 34.47 8.44 -2.20
C ASP A 220 35.92 8.01 -2.25
N LYS A 221 36.14 6.72 -1.97
CA LYS A 221 37.47 6.10 -1.94
C LYS A 221 38.16 6.21 -3.30
N ILE A 222 37.43 6.16 -4.41
CA ILE A 222 38.01 6.29 -5.75
C ILE A 222 38.31 7.74 -6.09
N VAL A 223 37.33 8.63 -5.96
CA VAL A 223 37.47 10.04 -6.38
C VAL A 223 38.57 10.73 -5.57
N SER A 224 38.59 10.52 -4.24
CA SER A 224 39.64 11.07 -3.36
C SER A 224 40.96 10.29 -3.44
N GLY A 225 40.89 8.98 -3.69
CA GLY A 225 42.03 8.08 -3.57
C GLY A 225 43.02 8.10 -4.74
N LYS A 226 44.15 7.40 -4.52
CA LYS A 226 45.18 7.15 -5.53
C LYS A 226 44.93 5.86 -6.34
N SER A 227 43.73 5.28 -6.29
CA SER A 227 43.38 4.08 -7.08
C SER A 227 43.52 4.35 -8.58
N ARG A 228 43.87 3.33 -9.37
CA ARG A 228 43.95 3.41 -10.84
C ARG A 228 42.65 2.93 -11.47
N THR A 229 41.55 3.48 -10.99
CA THR A 229 40.19 3.05 -11.35
C THR A 229 39.45 4.24 -11.93
N MET A 230 38.88 4.06 -13.11
CA MET A 230 37.93 5.01 -13.71
C MET A 230 36.52 4.44 -13.63
N VAL A 231 35.53 5.28 -13.35
CA VAL A 231 34.12 4.88 -13.26
C VAL A 231 33.32 5.59 -14.34
N ILE A 232 32.55 4.83 -15.12
CA ILE A 232 31.62 5.32 -16.13
C ILE A 232 30.24 4.81 -15.76
N VAL A 233 29.29 5.72 -15.57
CA VAL A 233 27.91 5.43 -15.17
C VAL A 233 26.99 5.87 -16.30
N ALA A 234 26.19 4.97 -16.87
CA ALA A 234 25.16 5.33 -17.85
C ALA A 234 23.78 5.40 -17.17
N THR A 235 23.06 6.51 -17.41
CA THR A 235 21.70 6.71 -16.88
C THR A 235 20.85 7.50 -17.85
N ASN A 236 19.55 7.18 -17.89
CA ASN A 236 18.54 8.03 -18.53
C ASN A 236 17.91 9.04 -17.56
N ALA A 237 18.15 8.90 -16.26
CA ALA A 237 17.47 9.65 -15.22
C ALA A 237 18.46 10.26 -14.22
N TYR A 238 19.37 11.10 -14.72
CA TYR A 238 20.42 11.72 -13.91
C TYR A 238 19.86 12.50 -12.70
N GLU A 239 18.78 13.25 -12.89
CA GLU A 239 18.17 14.03 -11.81
C GLU A 239 17.46 13.17 -10.75
N LYS A 240 17.16 11.89 -11.05
CA LYS A 240 16.59 10.95 -10.07
C LYS A 240 17.66 10.32 -9.16
N ILE A 241 18.95 10.50 -9.47
CA ILE A 241 20.06 9.94 -8.69
C ILE A 241 20.14 10.63 -7.32
N ARG A 242 20.46 9.86 -6.27
CA ARG A 242 20.70 10.40 -4.92
C ARG A 242 21.76 11.51 -4.95
N GLU A 243 21.48 12.62 -4.26
CA GLU A 243 22.27 13.86 -4.35
C GLU A 243 23.76 13.69 -3.98
N ASP A 244 24.05 12.88 -2.97
CA ASP A 244 25.40 12.56 -2.50
C ASP A 244 26.24 11.79 -3.54
N ILE A 245 25.61 10.86 -4.27
CA ILE A 245 26.22 10.16 -5.39
C ILE A 245 26.38 11.12 -6.58
N ARG A 246 25.35 11.91 -6.89
CA ARG A 246 25.33 12.88 -8.00
C ARG A 246 26.49 13.88 -7.91
N ARG A 247 26.80 14.38 -6.72
CA ARG A 247 27.92 15.30 -6.46
C ARG A 247 29.31 14.73 -6.76
N ARG A 248 29.44 13.41 -6.87
CA ARG A 248 30.72 12.70 -7.09
C ARG A 248 30.92 12.28 -8.54
N LEU A 249 29.90 12.43 -9.37
CA LEU A 249 29.90 12.09 -10.77
C LEU A 249 29.94 13.37 -11.61
N SER A 250 30.83 13.45 -12.58
CA SER A 250 30.82 14.53 -13.57
C SER A 250 29.76 14.24 -14.63
N LYS A 251 28.77 15.13 -14.78
CA LYS A 251 27.68 14.98 -15.76
C LYS A 251 28.20 15.24 -17.17
N VAL A 252 28.04 14.27 -18.05
CA VAL A 252 28.22 14.41 -19.49
C VAL A 252 26.85 14.18 -20.13
N SER A 253 26.24 15.26 -20.57
CA SER A 253 24.91 15.25 -21.19
C SER A 253 25.03 14.87 -22.67
N LEU A 254 24.48 13.73 -23.05
CA LEU A 254 24.38 13.33 -24.44
C LEU A 254 23.22 14.01 -25.16
N ASN A 255 22.19 14.48 -24.44
CA ASN A 255 21.07 15.21 -25.03
C ASN A 255 21.54 16.49 -25.72
N ASP A 256 22.41 17.25 -25.05
CA ASP A 256 22.93 18.52 -25.58
C ASP A 256 23.84 18.33 -26.80
N GLY A 257 24.37 17.12 -27.00
CA GLY A 257 25.17 16.77 -28.17
C GLY A 257 24.38 16.15 -29.33
N VAL A 258 23.05 15.96 -29.22
CA VAL A 258 22.23 15.59 -30.38
C VAL A 258 21.98 16.84 -31.22
N THR A 259 22.94 17.19 -32.07
CA THR A 259 22.81 18.32 -33.01
C THR A 259 22.17 17.86 -34.32
N ARG A 260 21.54 18.79 -35.06
CA ARG A 260 21.04 18.51 -36.41
C ARG A 260 22.15 17.99 -37.33
N GLU A 261 23.37 18.50 -37.17
CA GLU A 261 24.58 18.02 -37.87
C GLU A 261 24.88 16.56 -37.56
N MET A 262 24.78 16.14 -36.29
CA MET A 262 24.94 14.74 -35.90
C MET A 262 23.86 13.86 -36.55
N LEU A 263 22.59 14.27 -36.52
CA LEU A 263 21.49 13.52 -37.15
C LEU A 263 21.69 13.40 -38.66
N LEU A 264 22.09 14.48 -39.34
CA LEU A 264 22.45 14.46 -40.77
C LEU A 264 23.61 13.50 -41.05
N ALA A 265 24.63 13.48 -40.20
CA ALA A 265 25.75 12.57 -40.34
C ALA A 265 25.32 11.10 -40.17
N VAL A 266 24.40 10.81 -39.24
CA VAL A 266 23.83 9.47 -39.02
C VAL A 266 22.97 9.03 -40.23
N VAL A 267 22.16 9.92 -40.80
CA VAL A 267 21.39 9.65 -42.02
C VAL A 267 22.33 9.37 -43.20
N ASN A 268 23.36 10.19 -43.39
CA ASN A 268 24.34 10.01 -44.46
C ASN A 268 25.10 8.68 -44.36
N ASP A 269 25.54 8.30 -43.16
CA ASP A 269 26.18 7.01 -42.93
C ASP A 269 25.20 5.85 -43.20
N SER A 270 23.94 5.96 -42.78
CA SER A 270 22.91 4.95 -43.03
C SER A 270 22.61 4.79 -44.52
N LEU A 271 22.51 5.89 -45.28
CA LEU A 271 22.35 5.87 -46.74
C LEU A 271 23.54 5.21 -47.45
N LYS A 272 24.77 5.51 -47.02
CA LYS A 272 25.99 4.90 -47.56
C LYS A 272 26.05 3.39 -47.29
N ARG A 273 25.68 2.95 -46.08
CA ARG A 273 25.66 1.52 -45.71
C ARG A 273 24.65 0.72 -46.50
N GLU A 274 23.46 1.28 -46.75
CA GLU A 274 22.39 0.60 -47.50
C GLU A 274 22.54 0.79 -49.03
N GLY A 275 23.47 1.62 -49.49
CA GLY A 275 23.72 1.86 -50.92
C GLY A 275 22.63 2.70 -51.61
N TRP A 276 21.84 3.47 -50.85
CA TRP A 276 20.75 4.31 -51.35
C TRP A 276 21.25 5.72 -51.70
N VAL A 277 21.95 5.82 -52.82
CA VAL A 277 22.67 7.05 -53.23
C VAL A 277 21.74 8.13 -53.80
N ASN A 278 20.52 7.79 -54.20
CA ASN A 278 19.58 8.70 -54.87
C ASN A 278 18.79 9.63 -53.93
N LEU A 279 19.01 9.54 -52.61
CA LEU A 279 18.27 10.31 -51.61
C LEU A 279 19.18 11.33 -50.93
N LYS A 280 18.68 12.56 -50.76
CA LYS A 280 19.39 13.59 -49.98
C LYS A 280 19.08 13.42 -48.50
N ALA A 281 20.13 13.47 -47.66
CA ALA A 281 19.98 13.34 -46.22
C ALA A 281 19.19 14.48 -45.58
N GLU A 282 19.30 15.70 -46.13
CA GLU A 282 18.56 16.88 -45.67
C GLU A 282 17.05 16.69 -45.86
N ASP A 283 16.63 16.33 -47.08
CA ASP A 283 15.22 16.10 -47.42
C ASP A 283 14.59 14.99 -46.56
N LEU A 284 15.35 13.92 -46.28
CA LEU A 284 14.88 12.83 -45.41
C LEU A 284 14.75 13.25 -43.95
N LEU A 285 15.74 13.98 -43.42
CA LEU A 285 15.70 14.44 -42.04
C LEU A 285 14.53 15.40 -41.82
N ASP A 286 14.33 16.37 -42.73
CA ASP A 286 13.23 17.33 -42.64
C ASP A 286 11.87 16.63 -42.71
N LEU A 287 11.74 15.60 -43.54
CA LEU A 287 10.53 14.78 -43.62
C LEU A 287 10.29 13.99 -42.32
N MET A 288 11.32 13.35 -41.78
CA MET A 288 11.22 12.57 -40.54
C MET A 288 10.87 13.49 -39.36
N GLU A 289 11.52 14.65 -39.24
CA GLU A 289 11.22 15.67 -38.23
C GLU A 289 9.78 16.18 -38.37
N ARG A 290 9.32 16.46 -39.59
CA ARG A 290 7.95 16.89 -39.86
C ARG A 290 6.92 15.84 -39.44
N GLU A 291 7.09 14.59 -39.86
CA GLU A 291 6.15 13.49 -39.54
C GLU A 291 6.11 13.19 -38.03
N VAL A 292 7.25 13.30 -37.33
CA VAL A 292 7.33 13.12 -35.87
C VAL A 292 6.75 14.33 -35.12
N THR A 293 6.99 15.56 -35.58
CA THR A 293 6.52 16.78 -34.90
C THR A 293 5.00 16.97 -35.01
N ILE A 294 4.42 16.72 -36.19
CA ILE A 294 2.98 16.92 -36.45
C ILE A 294 2.10 16.04 -35.55
N ARG A 295 2.55 14.83 -35.21
CA ARG A 295 1.74 13.87 -34.44
C ARG A 295 2.15 13.73 -32.97
N ARG A 296 3.43 13.92 -32.61
CA ARG A 296 3.96 13.34 -31.35
C ARG A 296 4.79 14.26 -30.45
N ARG A 297 5.05 15.53 -30.82
CA ARG A 297 5.80 16.52 -30.00
C ARG A 297 7.08 15.95 -29.35
N ALA A 298 7.82 15.09 -30.04
CA ALA A 298 9.05 14.46 -29.55
C ALA A 298 10.24 14.83 -30.46
N SER A 299 11.43 14.96 -29.88
CA SER A 299 12.68 15.12 -30.63
C SER A 299 13.14 13.78 -31.20
N LEU A 300 13.68 13.80 -32.42
CA LEU A 300 14.20 12.62 -33.11
C LEU A 300 15.57 12.24 -32.51
N THR A 301 15.77 10.97 -32.14
CA THR A 301 17.09 10.47 -31.69
C THR A 301 17.83 9.71 -32.78
N PRO A 302 19.18 9.56 -32.68
CA PRO A 302 19.95 8.73 -33.61
C PRO A 302 19.44 7.28 -33.72
N SER A 303 18.96 6.71 -32.61
CA SER A 303 18.38 5.36 -32.61
C SER A 303 17.04 5.31 -33.35
N ASP A 304 16.20 6.33 -33.23
CA ASP A 304 14.93 6.40 -33.95
C ASP A 304 15.18 6.46 -35.47
N ILE A 305 16.21 7.19 -35.92
CA ILE A 305 16.63 7.20 -37.33
C ILE A 305 16.98 5.79 -37.79
N GLN A 306 17.85 5.09 -37.04
CA GLN A 306 18.25 3.72 -37.41
C GLN A 306 17.06 2.75 -37.44
N GLU A 307 16.09 2.91 -36.54
CA GLU A 307 14.89 2.09 -36.52
C GLU A 307 13.99 2.36 -37.73
N ILE A 308 13.83 3.63 -38.13
CA ILE A 308 13.10 4.00 -39.34
C ILE A 308 13.76 3.39 -40.59
N PHE A 309 15.09 3.49 -40.72
CA PHE A 309 15.83 2.84 -41.80
C PHE A 309 15.64 1.32 -41.79
N ARG A 310 15.65 0.68 -40.61
CA ARG A 310 15.41 -0.75 -40.47
C ARG A 310 13.98 -1.14 -40.89
N GLU A 311 12.99 -0.34 -40.55
CA GLU A 311 11.59 -0.61 -40.91
C GLU A 311 11.35 -0.44 -42.41
N VAL A 312 11.95 0.59 -43.04
CA VAL A 312 11.96 0.73 -44.51
C VAL A 312 12.56 -0.51 -45.17
N ARG A 313 13.72 -0.95 -44.69
CA ARG A 313 14.39 -2.16 -45.19
C ARG A 313 13.50 -3.40 -45.02
N LYS A 314 12.91 -3.59 -43.84
CA LYS A 314 12.02 -4.72 -43.54
C LYS A 314 10.79 -4.72 -44.45
N SER A 315 10.19 -3.56 -44.68
CA SER A 315 9.07 -3.38 -45.61
C SER A 315 9.44 -3.80 -47.03
N LYS A 316 10.64 -3.43 -47.50
CA LYS A 316 11.13 -3.83 -48.83
C LYS A 316 11.57 -5.30 -48.92
N GLU A 317 12.09 -5.87 -47.83
CA GLU A 317 12.48 -7.29 -47.78
C GLU A 317 11.27 -8.24 -47.64
N ALA A 318 10.15 -7.79 -47.05
CA ALA A 318 8.94 -8.60 -46.84
C ALA A 318 8.42 -9.32 -48.11
N PRO A 319 8.18 -8.63 -49.25
CA PRO A 319 7.71 -9.29 -50.46
C PRO A 319 8.77 -10.25 -51.06
N LEU A 320 10.06 -10.00 -50.82
CA LEU A 320 11.12 -10.92 -51.25
C LEU A 320 11.11 -12.20 -50.39
N ARG A 321 10.93 -12.06 -49.07
CA ARG A 321 10.82 -13.19 -48.14
C ARG A 321 9.62 -14.06 -48.44
N GLU A 322 8.48 -13.47 -48.82
CA GLU A 322 7.29 -14.22 -49.25
C GLU A 322 7.55 -15.01 -50.53
N ARG A 323 8.16 -14.39 -51.55
CA ARG A 323 8.55 -15.11 -52.79
C ARG A 323 9.54 -16.25 -52.53
N ILE A 324 10.51 -16.06 -51.63
CA ILE A 324 11.47 -17.11 -51.24
C ILE A 324 10.78 -18.23 -50.45
N ARG A 325 9.74 -17.91 -49.67
CA ARG A 325 8.98 -18.92 -48.92
C ARG A 325 8.07 -19.75 -49.82
N GLU A 326 7.51 -19.14 -50.87
CA GLU A 326 6.61 -19.80 -51.83
C GLU A 326 7.38 -20.60 -52.88
N SER A 327 8.49 -20.07 -53.38
CA SER A 327 9.37 -20.78 -54.30
C SER A 327 10.30 -21.68 -53.49
N ARG A 328 10.05 -23.01 -53.46
CA ARG A 328 10.93 -24.02 -52.84
C ARG A 328 12.28 -24.16 -53.59
N THR A 329 12.94 -23.05 -53.85
CA THR A 329 14.15 -22.94 -54.67
C THR A 329 15.39 -22.97 -53.78
N ASP A 330 16.49 -23.56 -54.28
CA ASP A 330 17.73 -23.68 -53.54
C ASP A 330 18.31 -22.27 -53.25
N LEU A 331 18.50 -21.95 -51.97
CA LEU A 331 18.88 -20.61 -51.49
C LEU A 331 20.27 -20.16 -51.96
N ARG A 332 21.05 -21.08 -52.54
CA ARG A 332 22.43 -20.85 -52.99
C ARG A 332 22.54 -20.11 -54.32
N THR A 333 21.46 -20.02 -55.10
CA THR A 333 21.46 -19.43 -56.46
C THR A 333 20.66 -18.14 -56.59
N VAL A 334 20.08 -17.61 -55.50
CA VAL A 334 19.28 -16.38 -55.54
C VAL A 334 20.20 -15.17 -55.47
N GLU A 335 20.38 -14.46 -56.59
CA GLU A 335 21.00 -13.13 -56.57
C GLU A 335 20.10 -12.14 -55.82
N LEU A 336 20.66 -11.46 -54.82
CA LEU A 336 19.95 -10.43 -54.05
C LEU A 336 19.65 -9.22 -54.96
N PRO A 337 18.38 -8.90 -55.26
CA PRO A 337 18.07 -7.71 -56.03
C PRO A 337 18.48 -6.46 -55.23
N LYS A 338 19.02 -5.44 -55.92
CA LYS A 338 19.30 -4.14 -55.30
C LYS A 338 17.99 -3.48 -54.89
N ILE A 339 17.71 -3.49 -53.59
CA ILE A 339 16.52 -2.87 -53.01
C ILE A 339 16.69 -1.35 -53.07
N SER A 340 15.80 -0.65 -53.78
CA SER A 340 15.72 0.81 -53.78
C SER A 340 14.58 1.30 -52.89
N ALA A 341 14.86 2.29 -52.04
CA ALA A 341 13.86 2.98 -51.22
C ALA A 341 13.57 4.38 -51.78
N GLY A 342 12.31 4.82 -51.70
CA GLY A 342 11.87 6.17 -52.02
C GLY A 342 11.51 6.97 -50.77
N ILE A 343 11.36 8.29 -50.93
CA ILE A 343 11.04 9.22 -49.83
C ILE A 343 9.71 8.84 -49.12
N GLU A 344 8.71 8.36 -49.86
CA GLU A 344 7.42 7.94 -49.30
C GLU A 344 7.53 6.73 -48.36
N ASP A 345 8.50 5.84 -48.59
CA ASP A 345 8.73 4.68 -47.72
C ASP A 345 9.19 5.14 -46.33
N PHE A 346 10.03 6.17 -46.27
CA PHE A 346 10.48 6.79 -45.02
C PHE A 346 9.33 7.51 -44.30
N ALA A 347 8.42 8.14 -45.04
CA ALA A 347 7.21 8.73 -44.46
C ALA A 347 6.30 7.66 -43.83
N GLY A 348 6.08 6.55 -44.52
CA GLY A 348 5.33 5.41 -44.00
C GLY A 348 5.98 4.79 -42.77
N ALA A 349 7.30 4.58 -42.80
CA ALA A 349 8.05 4.04 -41.67
C ALA A 349 8.06 4.99 -40.46
N ALA A 350 8.31 6.29 -40.66
CA ALA A 350 8.27 7.28 -39.58
C ALA A 350 6.90 7.36 -38.89
N ARG A 351 5.81 7.13 -39.63
CA ARG A 351 4.45 7.07 -39.06
C ARG A 351 4.20 5.83 -38.20
N ASN A 352 4.80 4.69 -38.56
CA ASN A 352 4.50 3.39 -37.96
C ASN A 352 5.47 2.99 -36.85
N VAL A 353 6.71 3.51 -36.87
CA VAL A 353 7.70 3.21 -35.83
C VAL A 353 7.28 3.85 -34.50
N LYS A 354 7.29 3.05 -33.43
CA LYS A 354 7.17 3.55 -32.05
C LYS A 354 8.51 4.10 -31.62
N LEU A 355 8.58 5.39 -31.28
CA LEU A 355 9.81 6.05 -30.84
C LEU A 355 10.31 5.42 -29.54
N TYR A 356 11.62 5.27 -29.37
CA TYR A 356 12.20 4.65 -28.17
C TYR A 356 11.85 5.44 -26.90
N SER A 357 11.80 6.76 -26.99
CA SER A 357 11.42 7.65 -25.88
C SER A 357 9.96 7.51 -25.44
N GLU A 358 9.08 6.95 -26.28
CA GLU A 358 7.66 6.68 -25.97
C GLU A 358 7.46 5.28 -25.39
N GLN A 359 8.27 4.30 -25.80
CA GLN A 359 8.22 2.94 -25.27
C GLN A 359 8.53 2.92 -23.76
N GLU A 360 9.56 3.66 -23.32
CA GLU A 360 9.89 3.77 -21.90
C GLU A 360 8.82 4.53 -21.08
N LYS A 361 8.28 5.64 -21.61
CA LYS A 361 7.21 6.41 -20.93
C LYS A 361 5.91 5.60 -20.83
N SER A 362 5.60 4.83 -21.86
CA SER A 362 4.46 3.91 -21.85
C SER A 362 4.66 2.81 -20.82
N GLN A 363 5.88 2.28 -20.66
CA GLN A 363 6.18 1.27 -19.65
C GLN A 363 6.00 1.82 -18.21
N GLU A 364 6.50 3.04 -17.93
CA GLU A 364 6.32 3.71 -16.62
C GLU A 364 4.83 3.96 -16.28
N VAL A 365 3.97 4.19 -17.28
CA VAL A 365 2.52 4.35 -17.09
C VAL A 365 1.80 3.00 -17.02
N VAL A 366 2.24 1.99 -17.78
CA VAL A 366 1.68 0.63 -17.75
C VAL A 366 1.85 -0.02 -16.37
N ASP A 367 2.97 0.23 -15.69
CA ASP A 367 3.20 -0.31 -14.35
C ASP A 367 2.19 0.21 -13.30
N ALA A 368 1.60 1.40 -13.52
CA ALA A 368 0.59 2.00 -12.65
C ALA A 368 -0.86 1.78 -13.11
N VAL A 369 -1.08 1.10 -14.25
CA VAL A 369 -2.40 0.97 -14.85
C VAL A 369 -2.76 -0.50 -15.10
N TYR A 370 -3.78 -0.96 -14.38
CA TYR A 370 -4.29 -2.32 -14.51
C TYR A 370 -5.27 -2.41 -15.68
N VAL A 371 -4.83 -3.03 -16.76
CA VAL A 371 -5.67 -3.30 -17.93
C VAL A 371 -6.13 -4.73 -17.86
N MET A 372 -7.44 -4.95 -17.72
CA MET A 372 -8.01 -6.29 -17.61
C MET A 372 -9.29 -6.43 -18.43
N LYS A 373 -9.64 -7.69 -18.74
CA LYS A 373 -10.97 -8.06 -19.21
C LYS A 373 -11.70 -8.72 -18.04
N PRO A 374 -12.60 -8.02 -17.35
CA PRO A 374 -13.30 -8.58 -16.20
C PRO A 374 -14.16 -9.77 -16.62
N LYS A 375 -14.15 -10.83 -15.81
CA LYS A 375 -14.97 -12.03 -15.98
C LYS A 375 -16.03 -12.14 -14.88
N VAL A 376 -16.58 -11.00 -14.45
CA VAL A 376 -17.60 -10.93 -13.40
C VAL A 376 -18.96 -10.70 -14.04
N SER A 377 -19.99 -11.35 -13.51
CA SER A 377 -21.35 -11.28 -14.01
C SER A 377 -22.23 -10.43 -13.09
N ARG A 378 -23.42 -10.05 -13.58
CA ARG A 378 -24.43 -9.34 -12.79
C ARG A 378 -24.88 -10.11 -11.55
N GLU A 379 -24.84 -11.44 -11.61
CA GLU A 379 -25.20 -12.32 -10.49
C GLU A 379 -24.16 -12.30 -9.37
N ASP A 380 -22.93 -11.89 -9.67
CA ASP A 380 -21.85 -11.80 -8.66
C ASP A 380 -21.95 -10.52 -7.80
N LEU A 381 -22.95 -9.67 -8.04
CA LEU A 381 -23.22 -8.45 -7.27
C LEU A 381 -24.54 -8.59 -6.49
N GLY A 382 -24.47 -8.80 -5.17
CA GLY A 382 -25.63 -8.88 -4.29
C GLY A 382 -26.12 -7.51 -3.80
N GLY A 383 -27.43 -7.35 -3.65
CA GLY A 383 -28.06 -6.10 -3.20
C GLY A 383 -27.98 -4.94 -4.21
N LEU A 384 -28.03 -3.71 -3.68
CA LEU A 384 -28.02 -2.44 -4.44
C LEU A 384 -29.16 -2.34 -5.47
N HIS A 385 -30.35 -2.89 -5.16
CA HIS A 385 -31.41 -3.06 -6.16
C HIS A 385 -31.88 -1.74 -6.82
N ASP A 386 -31.78 -0.63 -6.08
CA ASP A 386 -32.18 0.71 -6.49
C ASP A 386 -31.15 1.43 -7.38
N VAL A 387 -29.84 1.20 -7.18
CA VAL A 387 -28.75 1.87 -7.90
C VAL A 387 -28.16 0.99 -9.00
N LYS A 388 -28.02 -0.33 -8.75
CA LYS A 388 -27.39 -1.29 -9.67
C LYS A 388 -27.95 -1.19 -11.08
N ASN A 389 -29.27 -1.27 -11.21
CA ASN A 389 -29.94 -1.26 -12.50
C ASN A 389 -29.80 0.09 -13.21
N LYS A 390 -29.86 1.20 -12.47
CA LYS A 390 -29.73 2.55 -13.03
C LYS A 390 -28.34 2.76 -13.63
N VAL A 391 -27.29 2.42 -12.89
CA VAL A 391 -25.90 2.58 -13.32
C VAL A 391 -25.58 1.66 -14.50
N LEU A 392 -25.88 0.36 -14.38
CA LEU A 392 -25.58 -0.62 -15.43
C LEU A 392 -26.32 -0.29 -16.74
N ASN A 393 -27.62 0.03 -16.67
CA ASN A 393 -28.39 0.37 -17.87
C ASN A 393 -27.87 1.66 -18.53
N HIS A 394 -27.51 2.67 -17.75
CA HIS A 394 -26.98 3.92 -18.30
C HIS A 394 -25.62 3.71 -18.99
N ILE A 395 -24.73 2.90 -18.39
CA ILE A 395 -23.46 2.53 -19.03
C ILE A 395 -23.71 1.73 -20.31
N ALA A 396 -24.66 0.78 -20.29
CA ALA A 396 -24.96 -0.04 -21.46
C ALA A 396 -25.50 0.78 -22.64
N LEU A 397 -26.32 1.80 -22.36
CA LEU A 397 -26.82 2.73 -23.38
C LEU A 397 -25.68 3.49 -24.08
N ALA A 398 -24.63 3.85 -23.35
CA ALA A 398 -23.49 4.57 -23.92
C ALA A 398 -22.62 3.73 -24.86
N PHE A 399 -22.59 2.40 -24.67
CA PHE A 399 -21.86 1.49 -25.55
C PHE A 399 -22.73 0.87 -26.66
N ASN A 400 -24.05 1.11 -26.66
CA ASN A 400 -24.96 0.55 -27.64
C ASN A 400 -24.82 1.24 -29.02
N PRO A 401 -24.43 0.50 -30.09
CA PRO A 401 -24.28 1.09 -31.43
C PRO A 401 -25.57 1.68 -32.00
N SER A 402 -26.72 1.07 -31.75
CA SER A 402 -28.03 1.50 -32.30
C SER A 402 -28.49 2.82 -31.71
N MET A 403 -28.15 3.11 -30.45
CA MET A 403 -28.47 4.40 -29.83
C MET A 403 -27.74 5.56 -30.51
N ARG A 404 -26.51 5.31 -30.99
CA ARG A 404 -25.72 6.31 -31.72
C ARG A 404 -26.32 6.63 -33.09
N GLU A 405 -26.84 5.62 -33.79
CA GLU A 405 -27.54 5.79 -35.07
C GLU A 405 -28.79 6.68 -34.91
N LEU A 406 -29.40 6.66 -33.72
CA LEU A 406 -30.52 7.52 -33.33
C LEU A 406 -30.09 8.92 -32.84
N GLY A 407 -28.80 9.27 -32.94
CA GLY A 407 -28.28 10.58 -32.55
C GLY A 407 -27.97 10.72 -31.05
N HIS A 408 -28.07 9.67 -30.26
CA HIS A 408 -27.68 9.70 -28.84
C HIS A 408 -26.15 9.64 -28.71
N GLN A 409 -25.53 10.80 -28.47
CA GLN A 409 -24.09 10.94 -28.26
C GLN A 409 -23.85 11.36 -26.81
N SER A 410 -23.27 10.46 -26.00
CA SER A 410 -22.97 10.74 -24.59
C SER A 410 -21.67 10.06 -24.18
N ASN A 411 -20.84 10.79 -23.45
CA ASN A 411 -19.72 10.24 -22.68
C ASN A 411 -20.10 10.34 -21.19
N PRO A 412 -20.88 9.39 -20.67
CA PRO A 412 -21.31 9.49 -19.30
C PRO A 412 -20.10 9.35 -18.37
N ARG A 413 -20.06 10.23 -17.38
CA ARG A 413 -19.09 10.22 -16.30
C ARG A 413 -19.85 9.87 -15.04
N PHE A 414 -19.43 8.86 -14.31
CA PHE A 414 -20.09 8.41 -13.07
C PHE A 414 -19.21 8.70 -11.87
N PHE A 415 -19.82 9.14 -10.78
CA PHE A 415 -19.14 9.22 -9.50
C PHE A 415 -19.85 8.33 -8.48
N LEU A 416 -19.17 7.28 -8.02
CA LEU A 416 -19.68 6.33 -7.04
C LEU A 416 -19.13 6.69 -5.64
N LEU A 417 -20.01 7.11 -4.75
CA LEU A 417 -19.71 7.49 -3.38
C LEU A 417 -20.18 6.42 -2.41
N GLY A 418 -19.56 6.29 -1.24
CA GLY A 418 -20.08 5.40 -0.18
C GLY A 418 -18.97 4.78 0.65
N PRO A 419 -19.28 4.04 1.73
CA PRO A 419 -18.27 3.45 2.60
C PRO A 419 -17.41 2.38 1.91
N PRO A 420 -16.20 2.08 2.41
CA PRO A 420 -15.33 1.08 1.81
C PRO A 420 -15.97 -0.31 1.86
N GLY A 421 -15.72 -1.11 0.81
CA GLY A 421 -16.19 -2.50 0.77
C GLY A 421 -17.65 -2.71 0.37
N THR A 422 -18.34 -1.69 -0.16
CA THR A 422 -19.74 -1.79 -0.66
C THR A 422 -19.87 -2.18 -2.15
N GLY A 423 -18.77 -2.58 -2.80
CA GLY A 423 -18.83 -3.06 -4.19
C GLY A 423 -18.75 -1.99 -5.29
N LYS A 424 -18.33 -0.76 -4.99
CA LYS A 424 -18.14 0.33 -6.00
C LYS A 424 -17.27 -0.10 -7.19
N THR A 425 -16.08 -0.64 -6.91
CA THR A 425 -15.16 -1.16 -7.93
C THR A 425 -15.76 -2.36 -8.67
N LEU A 426 -16.47 -3.25 -7.95
CA LEU A 426 -17.08 -4.44 -8.51
C LEU A 426 -18.22 -4.09 -9.49
N LEU A 427 -19.05 -3.10 -9.17
CA LEU A 427 -20.11 -2.58 -10.05
C LEU A 427 -19.53 -2.10 -11.38
N ALA A 428 -18.41 -1.37 -11.35
CA ALA A 428 -17.72 -0.92 -12.56
C ALA A 428 -17.15 -2.09 -13.39
N MET A 429 -16.63 -3.13 -12.73
CA MET A 429 -16.13 -4.34 -13.41
C MET A 429 -17.26 -5.14 -14.07
N VAL A 430 -18.42 -5.25 -13.41
CA VAL A 430 -19.62 -5.88 -13.98
C VAL A 430 -20.09 -5.11 -15.21
N ALA A 431 -20.15 -3.77 -15.13
CA ALA A 431 -20.54 -2.94 -16.27
C ALA A 431 -19.61 -3.15 -17.49
N ALA A 432 -18.30 -3.27 -17.27
CA ALA A 432 -17.36 -3.54 -18.36
C ALA A 432 -17.52 -4.95 -18.95
N ALA A 433 -17.79 -5.95 -18.10
CA ALA A 433 -17.98 -7.33 -18.51
C ALA A 433 -19.27 -7.53 -19.31
N GLU A 434 -20.39 -6.95 -18.87
CA GLU A 434 -21.68 -7.01 -19.59
C GLU A 434 -21.60 -6.40 -20.98
N ASN A 435 -20.82 -5.33 -21.14
CA ASN A 435 -20.64 -4.64 -22.42
C ASN A 435 -19.46 -5.17 -23.26
N ASN A 436 -18.70 -6.15 -22.74
CA ASN A 436 -17.50 -6.72 -23.38
C ASN A 436 -16.48 -5.65 -23.85
N VAL A 437 -16.29 -4.60 -23.03
CA VAL A 437 -15.37 -3.49 -23.32
C VAL A 437 -14.09 -3.60 -22.50
N GLY A 438 -13.04 -2.88 -22.92
CA GLY A 438 -11.79 -2.83 -22.15
C GLY A 438 -12.01 -2.21 -20.77
N PHE A 439 -11.37 -2.74 -19.72
CA PHE A 439 -11.41 -2.14 -18.38
C PHE A 439 -10.02 -1.67 -17.98
N ILE A 440 -9.90 -0.38 -17.70
CA ILE A 440 -8.67 0.29 -17.30
C ILE A 440 -8.88 0.80 -15.89
N LYS A 441 -8.21 0.19 -14.91
CA LYS A 441 -8.27 0.60 -13.51
C LYS A 441 -7.00 1.32 -13.10
N VAL A 442 -7.18 2.47 -12.44
CA VAL A 442 -6.10 3.28 -11.88
C VAL A 442 -6.47 3.68 -10.45
N ARG A 443 -5.58 3.47 -9.49
CA ARG A 443 -5.81 3.96 -8.11
C ARG A 443 -5.34 5.39 -7.96
N GLY A 444 -6.14 6.26 -7.33
CA GLY A 444 -5.78 7.65 -7.09
C GLY A 444 -4.51 7.79 -6.26
N GLY A 445 -4.34 6.91 -5.27
CA GLY A 445 -3.11 6.79 -4.50
C GLY A 445 -1.88 6.46 -5.36
N GLU A 446 -1.97 5.66 -6.42
CA GLU A 446 -0.84 5.32 -7.30
C GLU A 446 -0.51 6.48 -8.26
N LEU A 447 -1.51 7.24 -8.70
CA LEU A 447 -1.32 8.46 -9.49
C LEU A 447 -0.58 9.55 -8.69
N MET A 448 -0.86 9.64 -7.38
CA MET A 448 -0.21 10.56 -6.45
C MET A 448 1.14 10.02 -5.92
N SER A 449 1.18 8.73 -5.56
CA SER A 449 2.26 8.05 -4.82
C SER A 449 3.20 7.23 -5.69
N GLY A 450 3.04 7.24 -7.02
CA GLY A 450 4.12 6.92 -7.96
C GLY A 450 5.33 7.88 -7.85
N ALA A 451 5.53 8.47 -6.67
CA ALA A 451 6.60 9.31 -6.18
C ALA A 451 7.91 8.54 -5.90
N ASN A 452 7.98 7.23 -6.17
CA ASN A 452 9.26 6.54 -6.38
C ASN A 452 9.87 6.84 -7.77
N TYR A 453 9.13 7.58 -8.61
CA TYR A 453 9.54 7.95 -9.96
C TYR A 453 9.28 9.46 -10.10
N MET A 454 10.29 10.32 -9.96
CA MET A 454 10.14 11.77 -10.18
C MET A 454 9.79 12.04 -11.66
N GLY A 455 8.52 12.30 -11.94
CA GLY A 455 8.02 12.85 -13.20
C GLY A 455 6.84 13.76 -12.89
N ASP A 456 6.55 14.74 -13.76
CA ASP A 456 5.39 15.61 -13.58
C ASP A 456 4.09 14.79 -13.54
N PRO A 457 3.31 14.85 -12.45
CA PRO A 457 2.08 14.07 -12.34
C PRO A 457 1.03 14.50 -13.40
N GLU A 458 1.09 15.76 -13.86
CA GLU A 458 0.29 16.27 -14.97
C GLU A 458 0.53 15.49 -16.28
N LYS A 459 1.80 15.20 -16.58
CA LYS A 459 2.18 14.47 -17.79
C LYS A 459 1.67 13.04 -17.76
N ARG A 460 1.69 12.38 -16.59
CA ARG A 460 1.15 11.03 -16.43
C ARG A 460 -0.35 10.96 -16.68
N ILE A 461 -1.09 11.96 -16.19
CA ILE A 461 -2.53 12.05 -16.47
C ILE A 461 -2.75 12.17 -17.98
N LYS A 462 -1.99 13.03 -18.65
CA LYS A 462 -2.08 13.18 -20.10
C LYS A 462 -1.76 11.88 -20.86
N ASP A 463 -0.70 11.20 -20.47
CA ASP A 463 -0.29 9.92 -21.06
C ASP A 463 -1.34 8.81 -20.78
N LEU A 464 -1.93 8.79 -19.58
CA LEU A 464 -3.03 7.90 -19.22
C LEU A 464 -4.25 8.10 -20.12
N PHE A 465 -4.74 9.34 -20.25
CA PHE A 465 -5.89 9.64 -21.11
C PHE A 465 -5.57 9.43 -22.60
N GLY A 466 -4.31 9.62 -23.01
CA GLY A 466 -3.82 9.21 -24.33
C GLY A 466 -3.94 7.70 -24.57
N MET A 467 -3.52 6.87 -23.61
CA MET A 467 -3.66 5.41 -23.69
C MET A 467 -5.13 4.97 -23.67
N VAL A 468 -5.97 5.58 -22.84
CA VAL A 468 -7.40 5.27 -22.73
C VAL A 468 -8.09 5.50 -24.08
N ARG A 469 -7.80 6.63 -24.75
CA ARG A 469 -8.31 6.91 -26.10
C ARG A 469 -7.84 5.88 -27.13
N GLN A 470 -6.60 5.41 -27.05
CA GLN A 470 -6.09 4.36 -27.94
C GLN A 470 -6.75 2.99 -27.71
N LYS A 471 -7.21 2.70 -26.48
CA LYS A 471 -7.84 1.42 -26.09
C LYS A 471 -9.36 1.43 -26.17
N SER A 472 -9.95 2.49 -26.71
CA SER A 472 -11.38 2.61 -26.99
C SER A 472 -11.90 1.46 -27.86
N PRO A 473 -13.10 0.90 -27.58
CA PRO A 473 -14.03 1.27 -26.50
C PRO A 473 -13.63 0.69 -25.14
N CYS A 474 -13.67 1.52 -24.08
CA CYS A 474 -13.28 1.09 -22.73
C CYS A 474 -13.94 1.88 -21.60
N ILE A 475 -13.89 1.31 -20.39
CA ILE A 475 -14.24 1.96 -19.13
C ILE A 475 -12.94 2.29 -18.39
N LEU A 476 -12.77 3.57 -18.03
CA LEU A 476 -11.72 4.06 -17.14
C LEU A 476 -12.26 4.18 -15.71
N LEU A 477 -11.75 3.36 -14.79
CA LEU A 477 -12.04 3.45 -13.37
C LEU A 477 -10.91 4.20 -12.64
N LEU A 478 -11.22 5.38 -12.13
CA LEU A 478 -10.41 6.13 -11.16
C LEU A 478 -10.85 5.68 -9.74
N ASP A 479 -10.18 4.65 -9.21
CA ASP A 479 -10.51 4.06 -7.92
C ASP A 479 -9.82 4.83 -6.78
N GLU A 480 -10.48 5.03 -5.63
CA GLU A 480 -9.92 5.82 -4.51
C GLU A 480 -9.44 7.21 -4.97
N ALA A 481 -10.33 7.88 -5.71
CA ALA A 481 -10.04 9.19 -6.27
C ALA A 481 -10.07 10.32 -5.21
N ASP A 482 -10.31 10.01 -3.93
CA ASP A 482 -10.19 10.95 -2.83
C ASP A 482 -8.78 11.53 -2.72
N ALA A 483 -7.74 10.76 -3.05
CA ALA A 483 -6.37 11.26 -3.12
C ALA A 483 -6.16 12.34 -4.20
N ILE A 484 -6.95 12.31 -5.28
CA ILE A 484 -6.88 13.26 -6.41
C ILE A 484 -7.77 14.47 -6.14
N PHE A 485 -8.94 14.26 -5.54
CA PHE A 485 -9.98 15.27 -5.36
C PHE A 485 -9.84 16.08 -4.05
N TRP A 486 -8.85 15.76 -3.20
CA TRP A 486 -8.62 16.49 -1.95
C TRP A 486 -7.94 17.85 -2.20
N GLY A 487 -8.70 18.94 -2.04
CA GLY A 487 -8.26 20.31 -2.34
C GLY A 487 -7.31 20.98 -1.33
N GLY A 488 -6.74 20.22 -0.39
CA GLY A 488 -5.90 20.77 0.70
C GLY A 488 -4.43 20.99 0.36
N ASP A 489 -3.90 20.31 -0.67
CA ASP A 489 -2.48 20.35 -1.04
C ASP A 489 -2.27 21.06 -2.40
N PRO A 490 -1.36 22.05 -2.51
CA PRO A 490 -1.01 22.70 -3.78
C PRO A 490 -0.63 21.74 -4.93
N SER A 491 -0.05 20.58 -4.62
CA SER A 491 0.31 19.57 -5.62
C SER A 491 -0.91 18.82 -6.16
N SER A 492 -1.83 18.43 -5.27
CA SER A 492 -3.12 17.81 -5.61
C SER A 492 -4.00 18.73 -6.45
N ASN A 493 -3.97 20.05 -6.21
CA ASN A 493 -4.75 21.02 -6.97
C ASN A 493 -4.35 21.10 -8.46
N LYS A 494 -3.06 20.93 -8.79
CA LYS A 494 -2.58 20.91 -10.19
C LYS A 494 -3.01 19.64 -10.92
N ILE A 495 -2.88 18.51 -10.25
CA ILE A 495 -3.29 17.18 -10.73
C ILE A 495 -4.80 17.19 -10.99
N LEU A 496 -5.56 17.71 -10.03
CA LEU A 496 -7.00 17.89 -10.15
C LEU A 496 -7.38 18.75 -11.35
N ALA A 497 -6.70 19.88 -11.57
CA ALA A 497 -6.94 20.73 -12.73
C ALA A 497 -6.67 19.99 -14.05
N GLN A 498 -5.60 19.19 -14.12
CA GLN A 498 -5.29 18.40 -15.31
C GLN A 498 -6.31 17.28 -15.56
N VAL A 499 -6.72 16.53 -14.52
CA VAL A 499 -7.79 15.51 -14.66
C VAL A 499 -9.08 16.16 -15.16
N LYS A 500 -9.45 17.33 -14.60
CA LYS A 500 -10.62 18.09 -15.05
C LYS A 500 -10.50 18.50 -16.53
N ALA A 501 -9.33 18.97 -16.96
CA ALA A 501 -9.07 19.34 -18.35
C ALA A 501 -9.24 18.13 -19.28
N GLU A 502 -8.62 16.99 -18.96
CA GLU A 502 -8.74 15.77 -19.77
C GLU A 502 -10.18 15.24 -19.84
N LEU A 503 -10.93 15.29 -18.73
CA LEU A 503 -12.35 14.93 -18.73
C LEU A 503 -13.18 15.82 -19.67
N SER A 504 -12.85 17.12 -19.76
CA SER A 504 -13.47 18.07 -20.69
C SER A 504 -13.13 17.80 -22.15
N GLU A 505 -11.95 17.24 -22.43
CA GLU A 505 -11.51 16.94 -23.80
C GLU A 505 -12.08 15.64 -24.37
N LEU A 506 -12.68 14.77 -23.54
CA LEU A 506 -13.30 13.53 -24.01
C LEU A 506 -14.56 13.82 -24.83
N ARG A 507 -14.55 13.42 -26.10
CA ARG A 507 -15.68 13.60 -27.04
C ARG A 507 -16.45 12.30 -27.26
N PRO A 508 -17.76 12.32 -27.56
CA PRO A 508 -18.57 11.10 -27.72
C PRO A 508 -17.99 10.06 -28.69
N GLU A 509 -17.18 10.49 -29.67
CA GLU A 509 -16.50 9.61 -30.62
C GLU A 509 -15.40 8.76 -29.98
N ASP A 510 -14.84 9.21 -28.85
CA ASP A 510 -13.77 8.52 -28.15
C ASP A 510 -14.27 7.22 -27.47
N ARG A 511 -15.59 7.03 -27.28
CA ARG A 511 -16.22 5.83 -26.66
C ARG A 511 -15.55 5.40 -25.34
N VAL A 512 -15.38 6.37 -24.45
CA VAL A 512 -14.79 6.18 -23.12
C VAL A 512 -15.82 6.55 -22.07
N VAL A 513 -16.14 5.60 -21.18
CA VAL A 513 -16.92 5.87 -19.96
C VAL A 513 -15.95 6.02 -18.80
N VAL A 514 -16.08 7.12 -18.04
CA VAL A 514 -15.23 7.36 -16.87
C VAL A 514 -16.04 7.13 -15.60
N ILE A 515 -15.51 6.33 -14.68
CA ILE A 515 -16.10 6.06 -13.37
C ILE A 515 -15.08 6.47 -12.31
N ALA A 516 -15.45 7.35 -11.39
CA ALA A 516 -14.65 7.68 -10.21
C ALA A 516 -15.27 7.05 -8.97
N THR A 517 -14.45 6.59 -8.02
CA THR A 517 -14.92 6.10 -6.71
C THR A 517 -14.32 6.91 -5.58
N SER A 518 -15.09 7.18 -4.54
CA SER A 518 -14.59 7.81 -3.30
C SER A 518 -15.26 7.20 -2.07
N ASN A 519 -14.49 7.10 -0.99
CA ASN A 519 -14.98 6.69 0.32
C ASN A 519 -15.40 7.88 1.21
N LYS A 520 -15.05 9.11 0.82
CA LYS A 520 -15.23 10.32 1.62
C LYS A 520 -15.96 11.37 0.80
N GLU A 521 -17.28 11.46 1.01
CA GLU A 521 -18.13 12.43 0.31
C GLU A 521 -17.78 13.89 0.64
N GLN A 522 -17.35 14.15 1.88
CA GLN A 522 -17.05 15.48 2.38
C GLN A 522 -15.78 16.11 1.76
N LEU A 523 -14.92 15.30 1.14
CA LEU A 523 -13.64 15.78 0.58
C LEU A 523 -13.72 16.22 -0.88
N ILE A 524 -14.91 16.16 -1.49
CA ILE A 524 -15.09 16.47 -2.91
C ILE A 524 -15.46 17.93 -3.07
N ASP A 525 -14.64 18.69 -3.81
CA ASP A 525 -14.92 20.08 -4.15
C ASP A 525 -16.08 20.23 -5.14
N GLN A 526 -16.81 21.35 -5.04
CA GLN A 526 -17.98 21.62 -5.86
C GLN A 526 -17.69 21.52 -7.37
N ALA A 527 -16.55 22.06 -7.82
CA ALA A 527 -16.17 22.04 -9.23
C ALA A 527 -15.88 20.63 -9.79
N THR A 528 -15.57 19.65 -8.93
CA THR A 528 -15.53 18.24 -9.33
C THR A 528 -16.94 17.67 -9.40
N ARG A 529 -17.81 17.96 -8.42
CA ARG A 529 -19.21 17.50 -8.43
C ARG A 529 -19.93 17.92 -9.71
N ASP A 530 -19.86 19.19 -10.08
CA ASP A 530 -20.51 19.74 -11.28
C ASP A 530 -20.13 19.01 -12.59
N ARG A 531 -18.92 18.41 -12.65
CA ARG A 531 -18.43 17.70 -13.85
C ARG A 531 -18.91 16.26 -13.97
N PHE A 532 -19.36 15.68 -12.86
CA PHE A 532 -19.94 14.33 -12.78
C PHE A 532 -21.48 14.36 -12.64
N GLU A 533 -22.08 15.51 -12.33
CA GLU A 533 -23.53 15.69 -12.37
C GLU A 533 -24.08 15.47 -13.79
N PRO A 534 -25.24 14.83 -13.94
CA PRO A 534 -26.17 14.35 -12.89
C PRO A 534 -25.88 12.93 -12.35
N ASN A 535 -24.78 12.29 -12.75
CA ASN A 535 -24.51 10.86 -12.51
C ASN A 535 -23.69 10.59 -11.24
N ILE A 536 -24.11 11.18 -10.12
CA ILE A 536 -23.51 10.95 -8.81
C ILE A 536 -24.40 9.96 -8.04
N PHE A 537 -23.84 8.81 -7.67
CA PHE A 537 -24.57 7.73 -7.01
C PHE A 537 -23.93 7.38 -5.68
N TYR A 538 -24.75 7.32 -4.63
CA TYR A 538 -24.34 6.82 -3.33
C TYR A 538 -24.59 5.31 -3.23
N ILE A 539 -23.52 4.54 -3.13
CA ILE A 539 -23.49 3.09 -2.95
C ILE A 539 -23.50 2.79 -1.45
N HIS A 540 -24.71 2.56 -0.93
CA HIS A 540 -24.93 2.18 0.46
C HIS A 540 -24.50 0.74 0.73
N PRO A 541 -24.17 0.40 1.99
CA PRO A 541 -24.10 -1.01 2.42
C PRO A 541 -25.50 -1.66 2.31
N PRO A 542 -25.59 -2.99 2.11
CA PRO A 542 -26.86 -3.68 1.92
C PRO A 542 -27.89 -3.29 2.98
N LEU A 543 -29.09 -2.97 2.51
CA LEU A 543 -30.10 -2.34 3.32
C LEU A 543 -30.77 -3.40 4.21
N ASN A 544 -31.36 -4.42 3.60
CA ASN A 544 -32.25 -5.35 4.30
C ASN A 544 -31.63 -6.74 4.39
N ASP A 545 -32.21 -7.62 5.21
CA ASP A 545 -31.75 -9.01 5.33
C ASP A 545 -31.75 -9.76 4.01
N VAL A 546 -32.69 -9.44 3.12
CA VAL A 546 -32.73 -10.00 1.77
C VAL A 546 -31.44 -9.70 1.01
N GLU A 547 -31.01 -8.43 0.98
CA GLU A 547 -29.78 -8.03 0.30
C GLU A 547 -28.52 -8.61 0.94
N TRP A 548 -28.50 -8.71 2.28
CA TRP A 548 -27.40 -9.37 2.99
C TRP A 548 -27.31 -10.85 2.67
N ASN A 549 -28.45 -11.55 2.66
CA ASN A 549 -28.52 -12.96 2.31
C ASN A 549 -28.06 -13.21 0.87
N GLU A 550 -28.37 -12.30 -0.07
CA GLU A 550 -27.85 -12.37 -1.43
C GLU A 550 -26.31 -12.27 -1.46
N VAL A 551 -25.74 -11.28 -0.76
CA VAL A 551 -24.27 -11.11 -0.67
C VAL A 551 -23.62 -12.37 -0.11
N VAL A 552 -24.16 -12.91 0.99
CA VAL A 552 -23.65 -14.15 1.60
C VAL A 552 -23.77 -15.33 0.65
N ALA A 553 -24.94 -15.52 0.03
CA ALA A 553 -25.19 -16.62 -0.89
C ALA A 553 -24.23 -16.62 -2.09
N ILE A 554 -23.91 -15.45 -2.63
CA ILE A 554 -22.93 -15.30 -3.72
C ILE A 554 -21.55 -15.80 -3.29
N HIS A 555 -21.10 -15.45 -2.08
CA HIS A 555 -19.80 -15.91 -1.57
C HIS A 555 -19.80 -17.40 -1.22
N LEU A 556 -20.93 -17.95 -0.75
CA LEU A 556 -21.09 -19.38 -0.49
C LEU A 556 -21.17 -20.23 -1.77
N ARG A 557 -21.57 -19.66 -2.91
CA ARG A 557 -21.77 -20.37 -4.18
C ARG A 557 -20.56 -21.22 -4.59
N LYS A 558 -19.34 -20.69 -4.40
CA LYS A 558 -18.09 -21.39 -4.74
C LYS A 558 -17.75 -22.55 -3.80
N MET A 559 -18.32 -22.55 -2.60
CA MET A 559 -18.01 -23.50 -1.52
C MET A 559 -19.14 -24.52 -1.31
N GLN A 560 -20.24 -24.43 -2.06
CA GLN A 560 -21.40 -25.32 -1.89
C GLN A 560 -21.07 -26.82 -1.76
N PRO A 561 -20.13 -27.41 -2.51
CA PRO A 561 -19.80 -28.83 -2.36
C PRO A 561 -19.24 -29.22 -0.98
N TYR A 562 -18.72 -28.24 -0.24
CA TYR A 562 -18.05 -28.44 1.04
C TYR A 562 -18.89 -27.98 2.24
N LEU A 563 -20.04 -27.34 2.00
CA LEU A 563 -20.90 -26.84 3.08
C LEU A 563 -21.68 -27.98 3.75
N HIS A 564 -21.80 -27.91 5.08
CA HIS A 564 -22.72 -28.74 5.83
C HIS A 564 -24.16 -28.23 5.62
N PRO A 565 -25.20 -29.10 5.58
CA PRO A 565 -26.60 -28.68 5.38
C PRO A 565 -27.14 -27.68 6.43
N GLU A 566 -26.50 -27.60 7.59
CA GLU A 566 -26.85 -26.60 8.60
C GLU A 566 -26.53 -25.17 8.14
N VAL A 567 -25.59 -24.99 7.21
CA VAL A 567 -25.05 -23.70 6.80
C VAL A 567 -25.94 -23.09 5.72
N ASP A 568 -26.61 -22.01 6.10
CA ASP A 568 -27.45 -21.23 5.21
C ASP A 568 -27.08 -19.75 5.29
N ALA A 569 -27.30 -19.02 4.20
CA ALA A 569 -27.02 -17.60 4.10
C ALA A 569 -27.73 -16.82 5.22
N VAL A 570 -28.99 -17.17 5.52
CA VAL A 570 -29.77 -16.52 6.59
C VAL A 570 -29.10 -16.67 7.96
N LYS A 571 -28.61 -17.86 8.28
CA LYS A 571 -27.95 -18.12 9.57
C LYS A 571 -26.62 -17.40 9.68
N ILE A 572 -25.83 -17.38 8.61
CA ILE A 572 -24.58 -16.63 8.55
C ILE A 572 -24.83 -15.12 8.69
N THR A 573 -25.85 -14.58 8.00
CA THR A 573 -26.24 -13.16 8.13
C THR A 573 -26.61 -12.84 9.59
N LYS A 574 -27.39 -13.70 10.26
CA LYS A 574 -27.69 -13.56 11.69
C LYS A 574 -26.41 -13.58 12.55
N MET A 575 -25.47 -14.49 12.27
CA MET A 575 -24.19 -14.54 12.99
C MET A 575 -23.36 -13.26 12.81
N PHE A 576 -23.30 -12.70 11.59
CA PHE A 576 -22.62 -11.43 11.38
C PHE A 576 -23.25 -10.33 12.21
N ARG A 577 -24.58 -10.22 12.24
CA ARG A 577 -25.26 -9.25 13.10
C ARG A 577 -24.92 -9.39 14.59
N ARG A 578 -24.80 -10.61 15.11
CA ARG A 578 -24.41 -10.87 16.52
C ARG A 578 -23.01 -10.38 16.85
N GLN A 579 -22.06 -10.64 15.94
CA GLN A 579 -20.63 -10.53 16.25
C GLN A 579 -19.98 -9.26 15.67
N ARG A 580 -20.47 -8.73 14.54
CA ARG A 580 -19.91 -7.54 13.88
C ARG A 580 -20.78 -6.97 12.74
N VAL A 581 -20.98 -5.66 12.70
CA VAL A 581 -21.43 -4.98 11.46
C VAL A 581 -20.31 -5.06 10.43
N LEU A 582 -20.35 -6.09 9.58
CA LEU A 582 -19.38 -6.28 8.49
C LEU A 582 -19.81 -5.49 7.26
N SER A 583 -18.85 -5.06 6.45
CA SER A 583 -19.12 -4.64 5.07
C SER A 583 -19.31 -5.88 4.18
N PRO A 584 -19.91 -5.77 2.98
CA PRO A 584 -19.94 -6.87 2.01
C PRO A 584 -18.55 -7.47 1.75
N ARG A 585 -17.51 -6.64 1.71
CA ARG A 585 -16.12 -7.11 1.65
C ARG A 585 -15.72 -7.92 2.89
N GLY A 586 -16.07 -7.46 4.09
CA GLY A 586 -15.82 -8.19 5.32
C GLY A 586 -16.52 -9.56 5.36
N VAL A 587 -17.72 -9.67 4.79
CA VAL A 587 -18.40 -10.95 4.58
C VAL A 587 -17.57 -11.86 3.67
N ALA A 588 -17.09 -11.34 2.54
CA ALA A 588 -16.25 -12.10 1.61
C ALA A 588 -14.95 -12.60 2.28
N GLU A 589 -14.30 -11.75 3.07
CA GLU A 589 -13.10 -12.06 3.84
C GLU A 589 -13.39 -13.15 4.88
N THR A 590 -14.52 -13.04 5.60
CA THR A 590 -14.92 -14.02 6.61
C THR A 590 -15.24 -15.39 6.01
N VAL A 591 -15.98 -15.43 4.90
CA VAL A 591 -16.28 -16.69 4.19
C VAL A 591 -14.99 -17.33 3.68
N SER A 592 -14.07 -16.53 3.14
CA SER A 592 -12.76 -17.02 2.67
C SER A 592 -11.91 -17.55 3.83
N GLU A 593 -11.94 -16.88 4.97
CA GLU A 593 -11.21 -17.27 6.16
C GLU A 593 -11.77 -18.53 6.80
N ALA A 594 -13.10 -18.67 6.88
CA ALA A 594 -13.74 -19.91 7.34
C ALA A 594 -13.34 -21.12 6.49
N HIS A 595 -13.30 -20.93 5.16
CA HIS A 595 -12.80 -21.96 4.24
C HIS A 595 -11.31 -22.25 4.43
N ARG A 596 -10.48 -21.23 4.70
CA ARG A 596 -9.05 -21.40 5.01
C ARG A 596 -8.85 -22.24 6.28
N LEU A 597 -9.60 -21.95 7.36
CA LEU A 597 -9.51 -22.68 8.62
C LEU A 597 -9.87 -24.16 8.43
N TRP A 598 -10.99 -24.44 7.75
CA TRP A 598 -11.41 -25.81 7.40
C TRP A 598 -10.39 -26.54 6.52
N ALA A 599 -9.84 -25.86 5.51
CA ALA A 599 -8.82 -26.45 4.64
C ALA A 599 -7.51 -26.74 5.41
N SER A 600 -7.14 -25.89 6.37
CA SER A 600 -5.97 -26.09 7.23
C SER A 600 -6.15 -27.31 8.14
N GLU A 601 -7.35 -27.53 8.68
CA GLU A 601 -7.67 -28.71 9.50
C GLU A 601 -7.57 -30.01 8.71
N ILE A 602 -8.09 -30.04 7.48
CA ILE A 602 -7.95 -31.21 6.59
C ILE A 602 -6.48 -31.46 6.27
N ALA A 603 -5.71 -30.41 5.99
CA ALA A 603 -4.28 -30.53 5.73
C ALA A 603 -3.51 -31.04 6.96
N ALA A 604 -3.87 -30.58 8.16
CA ALA A 604 -3.30 -31.03 9.42
C ALA A 604 -3.61 -32.52 9.70
N ALA A 605 -4.88 -32.92 9.54
CA ALA A 605 -5.31 -34.31 9.70
C ALA A 605 -4.58 -35.23 8.72
N ARG A 606 -4.52 -34.84 7.43
CA ARG A 606 -3.81 -35.59 6.39
C ARG A 606 -2.30 -35.68 6.67
N GLY A 607 -1.69 -34.58 7.12
CA GLY A 607 -0.27 -34.58 7.48
C GLY A 607 0.07 -35.58 8.58
N ILE A 608 -0.80 -35.72 9.59
CA ILE A 608 -0.64 -36.74 10.63
C ILE A 608 -0.81 -38.15 10.05
N THR A 609 -1.82 -38.38 9.21
CA THR A 609 -2.04 -39.69 8.57
C THR A 609 -0.84 -40.08 7.68
N ASP A 610 -0.28 -39.14 6.91
CA ASP A 610 0.87 -39.36 6.03
C ASP A 610 2.18 -39.61 6.81
N ALA A 611 2.31 -39.05 8.02
CA ALA A 611 3.46 -39.30 8.90
C ALA A 611 3.49 -40.72 9.48
N GLY A 612 2.37 -41.44 9.45
CA GLY A 612 2.26 -42.83 9.89
C GLY A 612 2.69 -43.03 11.34
N ALA A 613 3.49 -44.06 11.61
CA ALA A 613 3.97 -44.41 12.95
C ALA A 613 5.27 -43.69 13.40
N SER A 614 5.77 -42.73 12.62
CA SER A 614 7.03 -42.04 12.93
C SER A 614 6.80 -40.95 13.98
N GLU A 615 7.17 -41.21 15.24
CA GLU A 615 6.98 -40.27 16.37
C GLU A 615 7.59 -38.89 16.13
N SER A 616 8.77 -38.80 15.48
CA SER A 616 9.44 -37.53 15.22
C SER A 616 8.72 -36.69 14.16
N ALA A 617 8.16 -37.33 13.13
CA ALA A 617 7.38 -36.66 12.09
C ALA A 617 6.02 -36.21 12.62
N VAL A 618 5.34 -37.05 13.41
CA VAL A 618 4.07 -36.72 14.05
C VAL A 618 4.24 -35.56 15.01
N ASN A 619 5.29 -35.54 15.84
CA ASN A 619 5.56 -34.42 16.75
C ASN A 619 5.81 -33.12 15.99
N ASN A 620 6.64 -33.13 14.94
CA ASN A 620 6.91 -31.92 14.15
C ASN A 620 5.65 -31.33 13.51
N ILE A 621 4.75 -32.18 13.00
CA ILE A 621 3.47 -31.76 12.41
C ILE A 621 2.51 -31.26 13.49
N THR A 622 2.47 -31.94 14.64
CA THR A 622 1.62 -31.54 15.78
C THR A 622 2.01 -30.16 16.30
N THR A 623 3.30 -29.86 16.42
CA THR A 623 3.77 -28.51 16.81
C THR A 623 3.47 -27.46 15.75
N LYS A 624 3.56 -27.81 14.46
CA LYS A 624 3.30 -26.89 13.35
C LYS A 624 1.82 -26.52 13.21
N TYR A 625 0.92 -27.49 13.44
CA TYR A 625 -0.53 -27.34 13.23
C TYR A 625 -1.32 -27.42 14.54
N GLN A 626 -0.72 -27.06 15.68
CA GLN A 626 -1.31 -27.25 17.00
C GLN A 626 -2.71 -26.65 17.11
N GLU A 627 -2.87 -25.38 16.73
CA GLU A 627 -4.15 -24.66 16.78
C GLU A 627 -5.22 -25.29 15.87
N ASP A 628 -4.80 -25.79 14.70
CA ASP A 628 -5.71 -26.44 13.75
C ASP A 628 -6.18 -27.79 14.26
N LEU A 629 -5.30 -28.56 14.92
CA LEU A 629 -5.64 -29.85 15.52
C LEU A 629 -6.56 -29.70 16.73
N ASP A 630 -6.34 -28.67 17.55
CA ASP A 630 -7.22 -28.38 18.69
C ASP A 630 -8.60 -27.96 18.21
N ARG A 631 -8.68 -27.14 17.16
CA ARG A 631 -9.94 -26.76 16.54
C ARG A 631 -10.64 -27.95 15.87
N LEU A 632 -9.90 -28.85 15.22
CA LEU A 632 -10.43 -30.09 14.68
C LEU A 632 -11.06 -30.97 15.77
N LYS A 633 -10.44 -31.07 16.95
CA LYS A 633 -11.02 -31.81 18.10
C LYS A 633 -12.36 -31.22 18.53
N GLU A 634 -12.48 -29.90 18.60
CA GLU A 634 -13.75 -29.22 18.93
C GLU A 634 -14.85 -29.61 17.92
N VAL A 635 -14.56 -29.59 16.61
CA VAL A 635 -15.55 -29.94 15.58
C VAL A 635 -15.89 -31.43 15.61
N LEU A 636 -14.91 -32.31 15.80
CA LEU A 636 -15.16 -33.75 15.92
C LEU A 636 -16.06 -34.08 17.13
N ALA A 637 -15.96 -33.32 18.22
CA ALA A 637 -16.88 -33.47 19.35
C ALA A 637 -18.33 -33.12 18.97
N ILE A 638 -18.55 -32.14 18.09
CA ILE A 638 -19.89 -31.81 17.56
C ILE A 638 -20.44 -32.98 16.73
N TYR A 639 -19.62 -33.57 15.85
CA TYR A 639 -20.03 -34.77 15.08
C TYR A 639 -20.41 -35.95 16.00
N GLN A 640 -19.67 -36.16 17.09
CA GLN A 640 -19.98 -37.20 18.07
C GLN A 640 -21.33 -36.97 18.77
N GLN A 641 -21.65 -35.72 19.13
CA GLN A 641 -22.94 -35.36 19.74
C GLN A 641 -24.12 -35.61 18.79
N GLU A 642 -23.92 -35.44 17.48
CA GLU A 642 -24.93 -35.72 16.45
C GLU A 642 -25.03 -37.21 16.06
N GLY A 643 -24.28 -38.09 16.73
CA GLY A 643 -24.29 -39.54 16.48
C GLY A 643 -23.44 -39.99 15.28
N THR A 644 -22.62 -39.09 14.71
CA THR A 644 -21.73 -39.41 13.58
C THR A 644 -20.31 -39.64 14.09
N THR A 645 -19.75 -40.84 13.91
CA THR A 645 -18.39 -41.18 14.36
C THR A 645 -17.37 -40.92 13.26
N LEU A 646 -16.92 -39.66 13.15
CA LEU A 646 -15.78 -39.30 12.32
C LEU A 646 -14.49 -39.37 13.15
N ASN A 647 -13.57 -40.25 12.76
CA ASN A 647 -12.24 -40.30 13.38
C ASN A 647 -11.26 -39.38 12.63
N ARG A 648 -10.22 -38.91 13.33
CA ARG A 648 -9.17 -38.04 12.77
C ARG A 648 -8.53 -38.57 11.48
N GLU A 649 -8.41 -39.89 11.35
CA GLU A 649 -7.81 -40.58 10.20
C GLU A 649 -8.75 -40.63 8.98
N GLN A 650 -10.05 -40.39 9.19
CA GLN A 650 -11.10 -40.41 8.17
C GLN A 650 -11.49 -38.98 7.72
N VAL A 651 -10.85 -37.95 8.27
CA VAL A 651 -11.10 -36.54 7.91
C VAL A 651 -10.64 -36.30 6.47
N ASN A 652 -11.59 -36.14 5.57
CA ASN A 652 -11.36 -35.83 4.17
C ASN A 652 -12.36 -34.78 3.67
N GLN A 653 -12.17 -34.28 2.46
CA GLN A 653 -13.00 -33.24 1.84
C GLN A 653 -14.50 -33.62 1.67
N ASN A 654 -14.79 -34.91 1.63
CA ASN A 654 -16.15 -35.43 1.44
C ASN A 654 -16.90 -35.59 2.76
N ASP A 655 -16.23 -36.11 3.78
CA ASP A 655 -16.85 -36.47 5.07
C ASP A 655 -16.79 -35.34 6.09
N TYR A 656 -15.74 -34.50 6.04
CA TYR A 656 -15.57 -33.34 6.92
C TYR A 656 -16.03 -32.07 6.21
N LYS A 657 -17.21 -31.55 6.59
CA LYS A 657 -17.86 -30.40 5.95
C LYS A 657 -17.64 -29.10 6.72
N LEU A 658 -17.64 -27.99 5.97
CA LEU A 658 -17.60 -26.64 6.51
C LEU A 658 -18.92 -26.31 7.22
N ARG A 659 -18.85 -26.16 8.53
CA ARG A 659 -19.95 -25.88 9.48
C ARG A 659 -20.00 -24.44 9.96
N LEU A 660 -21.11 -24.02 10.60
CA LEU A 660 -21.31 -22.68 11.19
C LEU A 660 -20.20 -22.32 12.20
N PHE A 661 -19.69 -23.32 12.92
CA PHE A 661 -18.55 -23.17 13.83
C PHE A 661 -17.32 -22.50 13.18
N HIS A 662 -16.99 -22.85 11.94
CA HIS A 662 -15.83 -22.27 11.24
C HIS A 662 -16.05 -20.79 10.91
N PHE A 663 -17.29 -20.42 10.56
CA PHE A 663 -17.65 -19.02 10.34
C PHE A 663 -17.58 -18.22 11.63
N GLN A 664 -18.00 -18.79 12.76
CA GLN A 664 -17.85 -18.16 14.08
C GLN A 664 -16.38 -17.91 14.42
N LYS A 665 -15.52 -18.92 14.30
CA LYS A 665 -14.07 -18.77 14.56
C LYS A 665 -13.43 -17.77 13.59
N ALA A 666 -13.84 -17.73 12.33
CA ALA A 666 -13.35 -16.76 11.36
C ALA A 666 -13.72 -15.32 11.72
N ILE A 667 -14.95 -15.07 12.19
CA ILE A 667 -15.36 -13.72 12.65
C ILE A 667 -14.51 -13.30 13.85
N SER A 668 -14.32 -14.17 14.83
CA SER A 668 -13.48 -13.90 16.00
C SER A 668 -12.00 -13.67 15.61
N SER A 669 -11.48 -14.41 14.63
CA SER A 669 -10.10 -14.22 14.14
C SER A 669 -9.90 -12.91 13.38
N LEU A 670 -10.97 -12.35 12.80
CA LEU A 670 -10.94 -11.08 12.09
C LEU A 670 -11.26 -9.87 13.00
N GLU A 671 -11.59 -10.10 14.28
CA GLU A 671 -11.72 -9.05 15.29
C GLU A 671 -10.34 -8.38 15.48
N SER A 672 -10.31 -7.04 15.49
CA SER A 672 -9.05 -6.34 15.73
C SER A 672 -8.59 -6.62 17.17
N LEU A 673 -7.27 -6.72 17.38
CA LEU A 673 -6.70 -6.89 18.72
C LEU A 673 -7.19 -5.80 19.68
N GLU A 674 -7.28 -4.55 19.20
CA GLU A 674 -7.84 -3.42 19.95
C GLU A 674 -9.29 -3.66 20.38
N ASP A 675 -10.18 -4.07 19.44
CA ASP A 675 -11.60 -4.29 19.75
C ASP A 675 -11.80 -5.46 20.74
N LYS A 676 -10.99 -6.51 20.60
CA LYS A 676 -11.01 -7.68 21.49
C LYS A 676 -10.55 -7.31 22.90
N GLU A 677 -9.43 -6.60 23.03
CA GLU A 677 -8.91 -6.10 24.31
C GLU A 677 -9.92 -5.16 24.98
N HIS A 678 -10.51 -4.24 24.22
CA HIS A 678 -11.57 -3.37 24.73
C HIS A 678 -12.76 -4.18 25.27
N ARG A 679 -13.25 -5.19 24.55
CA ARG A 679 -14.35 -6.03 25.04
C ARG A 679 -13.98 -6.78 26.33
N GLU A 680 -12.81 -7.41 26.37
CA GLU A 680 -12.36 -8.19 27.52
C GLU A 680 -12.19 -7.33 28.80
N ILE A 681 -11.69 -6.10 28.65
CA ILE A 681 -11.56 -5.14 29.76
C ILE A 681 -12.94 -4.65 30.21
N ALA A 682 -13.86 -4.33 29.29
CA ALA A 682 -15.24 -3.91 29.63
C ALA A 682 -15.95 -4.99 30.44
N GLU A 683 -15.87 -6.24 30.00
CA GLU A 683 -16.49 -7.36 30.69
C GLU A 683 -15.80 -7.67 32.04
N ALA A 684 -14.52 -7.33 32.22
CA ALA A 684 -13.84 -7.45 33.51
C ALA A 684 -14.31 -6.41 34.54
N LEU A 685 -14.90 -5.29 34.10
CA LEU A 685 -15.46 -4.26 35.00
C LEU A 685 -16.85 -4.64 35.55
N ILE A 686 -17.52 -5.63 34.96
CA ILE A 686 -18.81 -6.14 35.44
C ILE A 686 -18.57 -6.94 36.72
N LEU A 687 -19.26 -6.59 37.80
CA LEU A 687 -19.12 -7.29 39.07
C LEU A 687 -19.70 -8.70 38.98
N SER A 688 -19.00 -9.66 39.60
CA SER A 688 -19.42 -11.07 39.64
C SER A 688 -20.63 -11.32 40.55
N GLN A 689 -20.88 -10.43 41.52
CA GLN A 689 -22.02 -10.49 42.43
C GLN A 689 -22.78 -9.16 42.43
N PRO A 690 -24.13 -9.21 42.53
CA PRO A 690 -24.95 -8.00 42.54
C PRO A 690 -24.83 -7.29 43.90
N LEU A 691 -24.43 -6.02 43.87
CA LEU A 691 -24.30 -5.16 45.05
C LEU A 691 -25.41 -4.10 45.05
N SER A 692 -25.83 -3.65 46.24
CA SER A 692 -26.70 -2.48 46.37
C SER A 692 -26.00 -1.24 45.83
N GLY A 693 -26.77 -0.36 45.18
CA GLY A 693 -26.22 0.86 44.59
C GLY A 693 -25.50 0.65 43.26
N VAL A 694 -25.45 -0.55 42.71
CA VAL A 694 -24.79 -0.83 41.41
C VAL A 694 -25.83 -1.14 40.33
N THR A 695 -25.69 -0.50 39.18
CA THR A 695 -26.51 -0.74 37.98
C THR A 695 -25.68 -0.83 36.71
N TYR A 696 -26.31 -1.36 35.67
CA TYR A 696 -25.67 -1.64 34.38
C TYR A 696 -26.38 -0.85 33.27
N GLY A 697 -25.65 0.10 32.70
CA GLY A 697 -26.07 0.94 31.59
C GLY A 697 -25.44 0.53 30.26
N LEU A 698 -25.75 1.27 29.19
CA LEU A 698 -25.16 1.08 27.86
C LEU A 698 -24.38 2.31 27.41
N TYR A 699 -23.24 2.08 26.75
CA TYR A 699 -22.48 3.13 26.10
C TYR A 699 -22.15 2.77 24.64
N THR A 700 -21.78 3.80 23.88
CA THR A 700 -21.21 3.71 22.52
C THR A 700 -19.94 4.54 22.46
N SER A 701 -18.91 4.02 21.81
CA SER A 701 -17.71 4.77 21.43
C SER A 701 -17.91 5.54 20.13
N ASP A 702 -17.03 6.49 19.85
CA ASP A 702 -16.97 7.25 18.58
C ASP A 702 -16.70 6.35 17.36
N ARG A 703 -16.14 5.16 17.60
CA ARG A 703 -15.90 4.13 16.59
C ARG A 703 -17.14 3.26 16.32
N GLY A 704 -18.22 3.45 17.07
CA GLY A 704 -19.45 2.67 16.94
C GLY A 704 -19.43 1.33 17.68
N SER A 705 -18.41 1.06 18.51
CA SER A 705 -18.39 -0.08 19.42
C SER A 705 -19.12 0.30 20.70
N GLY A 706 -20.18 -0.43 21.07
CA GLY A 706 -20.84 -0.25 22.35
C GLY A 706 -20.49 -1.34 23.35
N GLY A 707 -20.90 -1.12 24.59
CA GLY A 707 -20.64 -2.03 25.69
C GLY A 707 -21.50 -1.71 26.91
N ILE A 708 -21.30 -2.49 27.97
CA ILE A 708 -21.99 -2.34 29.25
C ILE A 708 -21.18 -1.40 30.15
N LEU A 709 -21.86 -0.43 30.72
CA LEU A 709 -21.31 0.54 31.67
C LEU A 709 -21.74 0.15 33.09
N THR A 710 -20.81 0.09 34.03
CA THR A 710 -21.18 -0.14 35.45
C THR A 710 -21.25 1.20 36.18
N ILE A 711 -22.41 1.52 36.75
CA ILE A 711 -22.65 2.74 37.52
C ILE A 711 -22.82 2.34 38.98
N GLN A 712 -22.04 2.97 39.85
CA GLN A 712 -22.15 2.78 41.30
C GLN A 712 -22.66 4.07 41.93
N CYS A 713 -23.59 3.98 42.86
CA CYS A 713 -24.13 5.08 43.63
C CYS A 713 -23.83 4.84 45.11
N ASN A 714 -23.38 5.88 45.79
CA ASN A 714 -23.21 5.89 47.23
C ASN A 714 -23.90 7.13 47.81
N VAL A 715 -24.65 6.95 48.89
CA VAL A 715 -25.38 8.01 49.57
C VAL A 715 -24.87 8.14 51.00
N ARG A 716 -24.35 9.32 51.35
CA ARG A 716 -23.85 9.64 52.70
C ARG A 716 -24.44 10.97 53.21
N PRO A 717 -24.36 11.30 54.51
CA PRO A 717 -24.74 12.63 54.99
C PRO A 717 -23.91 13.74 54.31
N ALA A 718 -24.55 14.86 53.96
CA ALA A 718 -23.90 16.00 53.33
C ALA A 718 -23.11 16.84 54.35
N ASN A 719 -21.88 17.21 54.00
CA ASN A 719 -21.07 18.13 54.79
C ASN A 719 -21.37 19.59 54.43
N SER A 720 -21.16 20.51 55.39
CA SER A 720 -21.39 21.96 55.17
C SER A 720 -20.54 22.49 54.00
N GLY A 721 -21.20 23.05 52.97
CA GLY A 721 -20.55 23.62 51.78
C GLY A 721 -20.28 22.65 50.62
N GLU A 722 -20.65 21.37 50.75
CA GLU A 722 -20.48 20.37 49.69
C GLU A 722 -21.63 20.41 48.67
N ARG A 723 -21.34 20.15 47.38
CA ARG A 723 -22.38 20.01 46.35
C ARG A 723 -23.26 18.80 46.67
N HIS A 724 -24.56 18.90 46.39
CA HIS A 724 -25.52 17.82 46.70
C HIS A 724 -25.26 16.54 45.89
N VAL A 725 -24.80 16.69 44.64
CA VAL A 725 -24.51 15.59 43.72
C VAL A 725 -23.07 15.71 43.24
N SER A 726 -22.37 14.58 43.17
CA SER A 726 -21.05 14.50 42.54
C SER A 726 -20.92 13.25 41.67
N VAL A 727 -20.09 13.34 40.62
CA VAL A 727 -19.85 12.25 39.67
C VAL A 727 -18.34 12.06 39.47
N THR A 728 -17.84 10.83 39.57
CA THR A 728 -16.44 10.45 39.28
C THR A 728 -16.34 9.36 38.19
N GLY A 729 -15.22 9.30 37.47
CA GLY A 729 -15.00 8.42 36.30
C GLY A 729 -15.03 9.16 34.95
N GLN A 730 -14.25 10.25 34.83
CA GLN A 730 -14.40 11.38 33.89
C GLN A 730 -14.66 11.04 32.41
N ALA A 731 -15.74 11.63 31.86
CA ALA A 731 -15.65 12.33 30.57
C ALA A 731 -14.95 13.68 30.85
N SER A 732 -13.71 13.86 30.38
CA SER A 732 -12.87 15.03 30.68
C SER A 732 -12.55 15.83 29.41
N SER A 733 -12.65 17.15 29.49
CA SER A 733 -12.00 18.08 28.54
C SER A 733 -10.83 18.77 29.24
N MET A 734 -9.68 18.86 28.56
CA MET A 734 -8.45 19.41 29.14
C MET A 734 -8.39 20.92 28.93
N ILE A 735 -8.20 21.70 30.00
CA ILE A 735 -7.60 23.05 29.93
C ILE A 735 -6.32 23.00 30.77
N MET A 736 -5.26 23.65 30.27
CA MET A 736 -3.97 23.78 30.96
C MET A 736 -4.16 24.29 32.40
N GLY A 737 -3.76 23.48 33.39
CA GLY A 737 -3.64 23.89 34.80
C GLY A 737 -4.58 23.14 35.76
N GLN A 738 -4.19 21.93 36.16
CA GLN A 738 -4.56 21.20 37.40
C GLN A 738 -5.99 21.31 37.99
N THR A 739 -7.04 21.44 37.19
CA THR A 739 -8.41 21.15 37.67
C THR A 739 -9.21 20.39 36.61
N PHE A 740 -9.69 19.20 36.99
CA PHE A 740 -10.54 18.36 36.16
C PHE A 740 -11.95 18.96 36.07
N VAL A 741 -12.45 19.25 34.86
CA VAL A 741 -13.82 19.72 34.62
C VAL A 741 -14.62 18.58 33.97
N PRO A 742 -15.64 18.02 34.65
CA PRO A 742 -16.47 16.96 34.08
C PRO A 742 -17.36 17.49 32.94
N ASP A 743 -17.72 16.61 31.99
CA ASP A 743 -18.72 16.89 30.95
C ASP A 743 -20.06 17.32 31.57
N HIS A 744 -20.53 18.52 31.22
CA HIS A 744 -21.74 19.12 31.82
C HIS A 744 -22.98 18.23 31.63
N SER A 745 -23.04 17.47 30.54
CA SER A 745 -24.18 16.60 30.20
C SER A 745 -24.39 15.41 31.14
N VAL A 746 -23.29 14.87 31.70
CA VAL A 746 -23.33 13.74 32.65
C VAL A 746 -23.76 14.23 34.02
N ILE A 747 -23.24 15.39 34.46
CA ILE A 747 -23.64 16.03 35.72
C ILE A 747 -25.14 16.36 35.68
N GLU A 748 -25.61 16.97 34.59
CA GLU A 748 -27.03 17.32 34.41
C GLU A 748 -27.93 16.07 34.50
N SER A 749 -27.50 14.95 33.92
CA SER A 749 -28.23 13.68 34.00
C SER A 749 -28.27 13.11 35.43
N ALA A 750 -27.19 13.25 36.20
CA ALA A 750 -27.14 12.84 37.59
C ALA A 750 -28.00 13.75 38.49
N GLU A 751 -27.97 15.06 38.26
CA GLU A 751 -28.81 16.04 38.96
C GLU A 751 -30.29 15.79 38.69
N ASN A 752 -30.67 15.55 37.43
CA ASN A 752 -32.04 15.20 37.06
C ASN A 752 -32.49 13.89 37.73
N ALA A 753 -31.63 12.87 37.79
CA ALA A 753 -31.94 11.62 38.47
C ALA A 753 -32.20 11.81 39.98
N VAL A 754 -31.35 12.60 40.66
CA VAL A 754 -31.49 12.88 42.09
C VAL A 754 -32.73 13.71 42.37
N GLU A 755 -32.99 14.76 41.58
CA GLU A 755 -34.15 15.63 41.76
C GLU A 755 -35.47 14.87 41.50
N ALA A 756 -35.49 13.97 40.51
CA ALA A 756 -36.63 13.09 40.25
C ALA A 756 -36.93 12.19 41.46
N VAL A 757 -35.91 11.51 42.01
CA VAL A 757 -36.06 10.63 43.18
C VAL A 757 -36.46 11.41 44.43
N LYS A 758 -35.89 12.60 44.64
CA LYS A 758 -36.23 13.51 45.73
C LYS A 758 -37.70 13.94 45.67
N SER A 759 -38.14 14.43 44.51
CA SER A 759 -39.53 14.86 44.29
C SER A 759 -40.52 13.71 44.55
N TRP A 760 -40.20 12.51 44.06
CA TRP A 760 -41.01 11.31 44.29
C TRP A 760 -41.09 10.90 45.76
N LEU A 761 -39.95 10.78 46.46
CA LEU A 761 -39.92 10.40 47.88
C LEU A 761 -40.59 11.45 48.78
N TRP A 762 -40.46 12.73 48.46
CA TRP A 762 -41.16 13.80 49.17
C TRP A 762 -42.67 13.64 49.03
N SER A 763 -43.16 13.40 47.81
CA SER A 763 -44.59 13.24 47.52
C SER A 763 -45.21 12.00 48.17
N ARG A 764 -44.47 10.89 48.27
CA ARG A 764 -44.98 9.59 48.74
C ARG A 764 -44.74 9.33 50.22
N THR A 765 -43.56 9.66 50.75
CA THR A 765 -43.14 9.29 52.10
C THR A 765 -42.71 10.47 52.97
N ARG A 766 -42.72 11.70 52.43
CA ARG A 766 -42.24 12.93 53.10
C ARG A 766 -40.81 12.84 53.62
N VAL A 767 -39.97 12.09 52.92
CA VAL A 767 -38.55 11.94 53.24
C VAL A 767 -37.77 13.02 52.50
N ASP A 768 -36.92 13.76 53.21
CA ASP A 768 -36.09 14.81 52.62
C ASP A 768 -34.69 14.28 52.28
N LEU A 769 -34.41 14.16 50.99
CA LEU A 769 -33.11 13.75 50.48
C LEU A 769 -32.07 14.87 50.55
N SER A 770 -32.45 16.14 50.76
CA SER A 770 -31.57 17.32 50.72
C SER A 770 -30.41 17.26 51.72
N LYS A 771 -30.53 16.45 52.78
CA LYS A 771 -29.52 16.27 53.83
C LYS A 771 -28.38 15.31 53.43
N TYR A 772 -28.51 14.61 52.30
CA TYR A 772 -27.56 13.60 51.87
C TYR A 772 -26.74 14.08 50.68
N HIS A 773 -25.49 13.65 50.60
CA HIS A 773 -24.66 13.77 49.41
C HIS A 773 -24.76 12.48 48.59
N VAL A 774 -25.12 12.63 47.31
CA VAL A 774 -25.20 11.50 46.37
C VAL A 774 -23.97 11.51 45.47
N HIS A 775 -23.23 10.41 45.51
CA HIS A 775 -22.03 10.22 44.69
C HIS A 775 -22.25 9.11 43.66
N PHE A 776 -22.10 9.43 42.37
CA PHE A 776 -22.08 8.45 41.30
C PHE A 776 -20.64 8.19 40.84
N GLN A 777 -20.25 6.92 40.75
CA GLN A 777 -18.99 6.49 40.14
C GLN A 777 -19.29 5.67 38.90
N ILE A 778 -18.82 6.12 37.74
CA ILE A 778 -18.96 5.43 36.46
C ILE A 778 -17.67 4.64 36.19
N ARG A 779 -17.76 3.31 36.14
CA ARG A 779 -16.61 2.45 35.79
C ARG A 779 -16.66 2.11 34.29
N SER A 780 -15.67 2.59 33.53
CA SER A 780 -15.55 2.40 32.07
C SER A 780 -14.08 2.31 31.65
N ILE A 781 -13.79 1.64 30.52
CA ILE A 781 -12.44 1.57 29.93
C ILE A 781 -11.93 2.95 29.46
N LEU A 782 -12.83 3.90 29.23
CA LEU A 782 -12.49 5.27 28.82
C LEU A 782 -11.87 6.11 29.96
N GLU A 783 -11.66 5.51 31.12
CA GLU A 783 -10.97 6.11 32.26
C GLU A 783 -9.50 6.42 31.90
N GLY A 784 -9.25 7.66 31.42
CA GLY A 784 -7.91 8.19 31.17
C GLY A 784 -7.54 8.51 29.71
N ALA A 785 -8.43 8.32 28.72
CA ALA A 785 -8.17 8.68 27.32
C ALA A 785 -8.75 10.08 26.98
N PRO A 786 -7.93 11.05 26.51
CA PRO A 786 -8.40 12.40 26.22
C PRO A 786 -9.39 12.42 25.04
N GLY A 787 -10.55 13.05 25.23
CA GLY A 787 -11.51 13.36 24.15
C GLY A 787 -12.55 12.27 23.81
N ALA A 788 -12.51 11.11 24.47
CA ALA A 788 -13.47 10.02 24.24
C ALA A 788 -14.44 9.91 25.44
N GLY A 789 -15.40 10.84 25.53
CA GLY A 789 -16.40 10.86 26.61
C GLY A 789 -17.54 9.85 26.40
N VAL A 790 -18.15 9.42 27.50
CA VAL A 790 -19.41 8.66 27.49
C VAL A 790 -20.56 9.60 27.11
N SER A 791 -21.49 9.19 26.23
CA SER A 791 -22.65 9.99 25.84
C SER A 791 -23.56 10.31 27.05
N GLY A 792 -23.44 11.54 27.56
CA GLY A 792 -24.01 11.98 28.85
C GLY A 792 -25.50 11.72 29.10
N PRO A 793 -26.43 11.97 28.15
CA PRO A 793 -27.86 11.84 28.43
C PRO A 793 -28.33 10.40 28.66
N SER A 794 -27.63 9.41 28.09
CA SER A 794 -28.18 8.05 27.98
C SER A 794 -28.04 7.16 29.21
N ALA A 795 -27.33 7.65 30.23
CA ALA A 795 -27.12 6.98 31.51
C ALA A 795 -28.10 7.42 32.61
N GLY A 796 -28.94 8.43 32.37
CA GLY A 796 -29.82 9.03 33.39
C GLY A 796 -30.75 8.01 34.05
N TYR A 797 -31.38 7.13 33.27
CA TYR A 797 -32.25 6.08 33.82
C TYR A 797 -31.48 5.07 34.69
N ALA A 798 -30.25 4.71 34.29
CA ALA A 798 -29.41 3.79 35.05
C ALA A 798 -28.90 4.42 36.37
N MET A 799 -28.57 5.72 36.37
CA MET A 799 -28.21 6.48 37.58
C MET A 799 -29.38 6.55 38.56
N LEU A 800 -30.60 6.83 38.08
CA LEU A 800 -31.79 6.85 38.94
C LEU A 800 -31.98 5.51 39.64
N ASN A 801 -31.88 4.40 38.91
CA ASN A 801 -32.07 3.08 39.50
C ASN A 801 -30.90 2.67 40.43
N ALA A 802 -29.68 3.18 40.22
CA ALA A 802 -28.57 2.99 41.16
C ALA A 802 -28.87 3.68 42.49
N LEU A 803 -29.42 4.89 42.46
CA LEU A 803 -29.83 5.60 43.66
C LEU A 803 -30.96 4.87 44.40
N ILE A 804 -31.98 4.37 43.68
CA ILE A 804 -33.06 3.58 44.28
C ILE A 804 -32.53 2.27 44.88
N SER A 805 -31.58 1.61 44.21
CA SER A 805 -30.92 0.39 44.70
C SER A 805 -30.16 0.64 46.00
N GLU A 806 -29.41 1.74 46.08
CA GLU A 806 -28.65 2.14 47.28
C GLU A 806 -29.58 2.51 48.44
N LEU A 807 -30.59 3.35 48.20
CA LEU A 807 -31.52 3.80 49.22
C LEU A 807 -32.41 2.67 49.76
N SER A 808 -32.76 1.70 48.93
CA SER A 808 -33.61 0.57 49.33
C SER A 808 -32.81 -0.65 49.82
N ASN A 809 -31.48 -0.61 49.71
CA ASN A 809 -30.59 -1.75 49.92
C ASN A 809 -31.06 -3.00 49.15
N THR A 810 -31.45 -2.82 47.89
CA THR A 810 -31.95 -3.89 47.01
C THR A 810 -31.05 -3.98 45.77
N PRO A 811 -30.23 -5.03 45.63
CA PRO A 811 -29.28 -5.13 44.53
C PRO A 811 -29.98 -5.45 43.20
N ILE A 812 -29.44 -4.94 42.09
CA ILE A 812 -29.89 -5.27 40.73
C ILE A 812 -28.95 -6.31 40.12
N ILE A 813 -29.51 -7.36 39.53
CA ILE A 813 -28.73 -8.42 38.88
C ILE A 813 -28.09 -7.92 37.57
N GLN A 814 -26.87 -8.38 37.28
CA GLN A 814 -26.10 -7.95 36.11
C GLN A 814 -26.66 -8.37 34.75
N SER A 815 -27.66 -9.27 34.71
CA SER A 815 -28.33 -9.65 33.46
C SER A 815 -29.43 -8.68 33.04
N LYS A 816 -29.80 -7.71 33.89
CA LYS A 816 -30.80 -6.67 33.62
C LYS A 816 -30.09 -5.35 33.27
N VAL A 817 -30.18 -4.92 32.01
CA VAL A 817 -29.45 -3.75 31.49
C VAL A 817 -30.44 -2.69 31.00
N MET A 818 -30.08 -1.42 31.12
CA MET A 818 -30.99 -0.31 30.82
C MET A 818 -30.33 0.88 30.15
N THR A 819 -31.12 1.69 29.44
CA THR A 819 -30.67 2.97 28.89
C THR A 819 -31.85 3.93 28.75
N GLY A 820 -31.60 5.23 28.85
CA GLY A 820 -32.64 6.24 28.78
C GLY A 820 -32.19 7.56 29.38
N THR A 821 -32.70 8.67 28.85
CA THR A 821 -32.63 9.94 29.58
C THR A 821 -33.68 9.93 30.69
N ILE A 822 -33.49 10.76 31.71
CA ILE A 822 -34.45 10.89 32.81
C ILE A 822 -34.87 12.35 32.99
N GLY A 823 -36.17 12.60 32.96
CA GLY A 823 -36.74 13.89 33.33
C GLY A 823 -37.04 13.98 34.82
N VAL A 824 -37.20 15.20 35.33
CA VAL A 824 -37.51 15.48 36.75
C VAL A 824 -38.86 14.88 37.19
N LYS A 825 -39.76 14.56 36.24
CA LYS A 825 -41.04 13.88 36.50
C LYS A 825 -40.96 12.35 36.39
N MET A 826 -39.75 11.80 36.39
CA MET A 826 -39.48 10.37 36.19
C MET A 826 -39.85 9.83 34.79
N ASP A 827 -40.04 10.69 33.80
CA ASP A 827 -40.24 10.30 32.41
C ASP A 827 -38.93 9.81 31.78
N VAL A 828 -38.98 8.65 31.11
CA VAL A 828 -37.82 8.05 30.45
C VAL A 828 -37.83 8.48 28.98
N GLY A 829 -36.85 9.30 28.60
CA GLY A 829 -36.76 9.90 27.27
C GLY A 829 -35.83 9.18 26.30
N PRO A 830 -35.91 9.50 24.99
CA PRO A 830 -35.17 8.81 23.95
C PRO A 830 -33.65 9.02 24.06
N VAL A 831 -32.90 8.03 23.60
CA VAL A 831 -31.44 8.07 23.51
C VAL A 831 -30.95 7.75 22.10
N GLY A 832 -29.84 8.38 21.69
CA GLY A 832 -29.13 8.01 20.48
C GLY A 832 -28.36 6.70 20.64
N GLY A 833 -28.01 6.07 19.51
CA GLY A 833 -27.16 4.85 19.51
C GLY A 833 -27.92 3.53 19.68
N LEU A 834 -29.26 3.54 19.59
CA LEU A 834 -30.12 2.35 19.68
C LEU A 834 -30.76 1.93 18.35
N GLY A 835 -30.53 2.65 17.26
CA GLY A 835 -31.13 2.34 15.95
C GLY A 835 -30.36 3.01 14.81
N GLY A 836 -30.46 2.45 13.61
CA GLY A 836 -29.76 2.94 12.41
C GLY A 836 -28.60 2.05 11.97
N ARG A 837 -28.25 2.07 10.67
CA ARG A 837 -27.18 1.23 10.12
C ARG A 837 -25.80 1.81 10.42
N GLY A 838 -24.90 0.99 10.99
CA GLY A 838 -23.50 1.35 11.21
C GLY A 838 -23.21 1.84 12.63
N ARG A 839 -22.57 3.01 12.77
CA ARG A 839 -22.12 3.57 14.07
C ARG A 839 -23.27 3.79 15.07
N GLU A 840 -24.51 3.89 14.60
CA GLU A 840 -25.70 4.22 15.39
C GLU A 840 -26.35 3.00 16.09
N ALA A 841 -25.93 1.77 15.80
CA ALA A 841 -26.42 0.56 16.48
C ALA A 841 -25.49 0.05 17.60
N GLY A 842 -24.41 0.78 17.91
CA GLY A 842 -23.32 0.28 18.74
C GLY A 842 -23.74 -0.19 20.13
N LYS A 843 -24.75 0.42 20.78
CA LYS A 843 -25.20 0.02 22.14
C LYS A 843 -25.77 -1.39 22.16
N LEU A 844 -26.59 -1.72 21.16
CA LEU A 844 -27.24 -3.03 21.07
C LEU A 844 -26.23 -4.12 20.67
N VAL A 845 -25.29 -3.79 19.78
CA VAL A 845 -24.19 -4.70 19.43
C VAL A 845 -23.32 -5.01 20.65
N GLY A 846 -23.10 -4.02 21.54
CA GLY A 846 -22.38 -4.23 22.80
C GLY A 846 -23.01 -5.27 23.73
N ILE A 847 -24.35 -5.29 23.81
CA ILE A 847 -25.09 -6.30 24.60
C ILE A 847 -24.91 -7.69 23.99
N LEU A 848 -25.05 -7.80 22.67
CA LEU A 848 -24.98 -9.08 21.96
C LEU A 848 -23.58 -9.69 21.94
N LYS A 849 -22.55 -8.85 22.13
CA LYS A 849 -21.15 -9.26 22.24
C LYS A 849 -20.72 -9.73 23.63
N ALA A 850 -21.53 -9.50 24.66
CA ALA A 850 -21.14 -9.84 26.03
C ALA A 850 -21.05 -11.37 26.20
N GLU A 851 -19.84 -11.88 26.45
CA GLU A 851 -19.59 -13.32 26.60
C GLU A 851 -19.62 -13.76 28.07
N LYS A 852 -19.06 -12.97 29.00
CA LYS A 852 -19.03 -13.33 30.44
C LYS A 852 -20.40 -13.27 31.14
N VAL A 853 -21.28 -12.37 30.73
CA VAL A 853 -22.59 -12.17 31.36
C VAL A 853 -23.68 -12.21 30.30
N LYS A 854 -24.54 -13.23 30.37
CA LYS A 854 -25.70 -13.34 29.49
C LYS A 854 -26.79 -12.37 29.94
N ILE A 855 -27.06 -11.37 29.11
CA ILE A 855 -28.15 -10.42 29.36
C ILE A 855 -29.49 -11.13 29.11
N THR A 856 -30.45 -10.91 30.00
CA THR A 856 -31.81 -11.49 29.93
C THR A 856 -32.86 -10.44 29.65
N ASP A 857 -32.67 -9.22 30.16
CA ASP A 857 -33.66 -8.15 30.10
C ASP A 857 -32.99 -6.84 29.68
N LEU A 858 -33.61 -6.17 28.71
CA LEU A 858 -33.19 -4.86 28.22
C LEU A 858 -34.33 -3.85 28.41
N LEU A 859 -34.11 -2.83 29.24
CA LEU A 859 -35.06 -1.74 29.44
C LEU A 859 -34.69 -0.55 28.55
N VAL A 860 -35.59 -0.14 27.66
CA VAL A 860 -35.38 0.94 26.68
C VAL A 860 -36.55 1.91 26.66
N PRO A 861 -36.35 3.18 26.25
CA PRO A 861 -37.45 4.13 26.10
C PRO A 861 -38.46 3.65 25.04
N ASP A 862 -39.76 3.79 25.30
CA ASP A 862 -40.83 3.37 24.35
C ASP A 862 -40.68 4.05 22.96
N SER A 863 -40.22 5.30 22.93
CA SER A 863 -39.92 6.01 21.69
C SER A 863 -38.83 5.35 20.86
N ASN A 864 -37.76 4.84 21.49
CA ASN A 864 -36.71 4.08 20.82
C ASN A 864 -37.17 2.69 20.39
N TYR A 865 -37.99 2.02 21.22
CA TYR A 865 -38.56 0.73 20.87
C TYR A 865 -39.39 0.80 19.57
N ARG A 866 -40.15 1.88 19.41
CA ARG A 866 -40.98 2.10 18.20
C ARG A 866 -40.18 2.52 16.97
N SER A 867 -39.07 3.24 17.15
CA SER A 867 -38.26 3.73 16.03
C SER A 867 -37.23 2.70 15.52
N ALA A 868 -36.76 1.80 16.38
CA ALA A 868 -35.75 0.78 16.07
C ALA A 868 -36.35 -0.65 16.06
N LYS A 869 -37.47 -0.87 15.35
CA LYS A 869 -38.20 -2.15 15.37
C LYS A 869 -37.36 -3.35 14.91
N ASP A 870 -36.55 -3.16 13.88
CA ASP A 870 -35.73 -4.24 13.31
C ASP A 870 -34.60 -4.64 14.28
N GLU A 871 -34.03 -3.67 14.98
CA GLU A 871 -33.00 -3.91 15.99
C GLU A 871 -33.59 -4.54 17.27
N MET A 872 -34.79 -4.12 17.68
CA MET A 872 -35.45 -4.72 18.85
C MET A 872 -35.89 -6.16 18.60
N THR A 873 -36.40 -6.46 17.40
CA THR A 873 -36.71 -7.86 17.02
C THR A 873 -35.44 -8.71 16.98
N MET A 874 -34.31 -8.16 16.53
CA MET A 874 -33.02 -8.85 16.57
C MET A 874 -32.55 -9.18 18.00
N VAL A 875 -32.76 -8.27 18.95
CA VAL A 875 -32.43 -8.52 20.37
C VAL A 875 -33.36 -9.59 20.96
N GLN A 876 -34.64 -9.57 20.59
CA GLN A 876 -35.63 -10.56 21.03
C GLN A 876 -35.38 -11.97 20.46
N ASP A 877 -34.95 -12.08 19.19
CA ASP A 877 -34.54 -13.34 18.55
C ASP A 877 -33.42 -14.07 19.33
N GLU A 878 -32.62 -13.33 20.08
CA GLU A 878 -31.52 -13.84 20.90
C GLU A 878 -31.94 -14.24 22.33
N GLY A 879 -33.24 -14.19 22.61
CA GLY A 879 -33.82 -14.56 23.90
C GLY A 879 -33.68 -13.48 24.97
N ILE A 880 -33.42 -12.24 24.59
CA ILE A 880 -33.43 -11.07 25.49
C ILE A 880 -34.83 -10.45 25.47
N ILE A 881 -35.44 -10.29 26.63
CA ILE A 881 -36.74 -9.64 26.77
C ILE A 881 -36.53 -8.12 26.74
N VAL A 882 -37.10 -7.46 25.73
CA VAL A 882 -37.03 -6.01 25.59
C VAL A 882 -38.28 -5.38 26.22
N HIS A 883 -38.07 -4.53 27.23
CA HIS A 883 -39.11 -3.85 27.98
C HIS A 883 -39.17 -2.36 27.57
N PRO A 884 -40.23 -1.92 26.87
CA PRO A 884 -40.43 -0.51 26.56
C PRO A 884 -40.92 0.24 27.81
N ILE A 885 -40.17 1.25 28.23
CA ILE A 885 -40.42 2.03 29.45
C ILE A 885 -40.79 3.47 29.09
N THR A 886 -41.89 3.97 29.67
CA THR A 886 -42.32 5.37 29.56
C THR A 886 -42.01 6.17 30.81
N ASN A 887 -42.20 5.57 31.98
CA ASN A 887 -41.90 6.15 33.28
C ASN A 887 -40.96 5.23 34.05
N ALA A 888 -40.03 5.80 34.83
CA ALA A 888 -39.03 5.02 35.55
C ALA A 888 -39.64 3.94 36.46
N GLN A 889 -40.81 4.23 37.04
CA GLN A 889 -41.54 3.33 37.94
C GLN A 889 -42.02 2.05 37.24
N ASP A 890 -42.27 2.09 35.94
CA ASP A 890 -42.75 0.95 35.15
C ASP A 890 -41.68 -0.18 35.11
N GLY A 891 -40.41 0.19 35.22
CA GLY A 891 -39.29 -0.76 35.22
C GLY A 891 -38.95 -1.38 36.58
N TRP A 892 -39.49 -0.85 37.68
CA TRP A 892 -39.11 -1.32 39.03
C TRP A 892 -39.57 -2.74 39.38
N PRO A 893 -40.78 -3.19 38.98
CA PRO A 893 -41.16 -4.60 39.13
C PRO A 893 -40.21 -5.55 38.39
N ILE A 894 -39.63 -5.08 37.28
CA ILE A 894 -38.66 -5.86 36.49
C ILE A 894 -37.27 -5.81 37.14
N LEU A 895 -36.83 -4.66 37.65
CA LEU A 895 -35.47 -4.51 38.20
C LEU A 895 -35.32 -5.08 39.62
N PHE A 896 -36.31 -4.83 40.48
CA PHE A 896 -36.24 -5.09 41.93
C PHE A 896 -37.19 -6.18 42.41
N ASP A 897 -38.07 -6.70 41.54
CA ASP A 897 -39.18 -7.58 41.90
C ASP A 897 -40.11 -6.98 42.99
N LEU A 898 -40.19 -5.64 43.03
CA LEU A 898 -40.95 -4.86 44.00
C LEU A 898 -41.73 -3.73 43.32
N THR A 899 -42.87 -3.37 43.90
CA THR A 899 -43.67 -2.22 43.46
C THR A 899 -43.10 -0.88 43.96
N SER A 900 -43.55 0.22 43.36
CA SER A 900 -43.14 1.57 43.78
C SER A 900 -43.50 1.87 45.24
N GLU A 901 -44.63 1.37 45.74
CA GLU A 901 -45.06 1.57 47.12
C GLU A 901 -44.20 0.78 48.11
N GLU A 902 -43.84 -0.45 47.78
CA GLU A 902 -42.96 -1.29 48.59
C GLU A 902 -41.54 -0.73 48.67
N LEU A 903 -40.99 -0.26 47.54
CA LEU A 903 -39.69 0.40 47.49
C LEU A 903 -39.69 1.68 48.35
N ALA A 904 -40.72 2.52 48.23
CA ALA A 904 -40.83 3.74 49.04
C ALA A 904 -40.88 3.42 50.54
N LYS A 905 -41.63 2.39 50.95
CA LYS A 905 -41.68 1.94 52.34
C LYS A 905 -40.32 1.42 52.83
N LYS A 906 -39.62 0.63 52.00
CA LYS A 906 -38.30 0.08 52.33
C LYS A 906 -37.24 1.18 52.47
N ILE A 907 -37.25 2.16 51.56
CA ILE A 907 -36.38 3.34 51.61
C ILE A 907 -36.64 4.15 52.89
N ARG A 908 -37.90 4.36 53.26
CA ARG A 908 -38.25 5.09 54.48
C ARG A 908 -37.70 4.40 55.73
N VAL A 909 -37.82 3.08 55.83
CA VAL A 909 -37.27 2.32 56.96
C VAL A 909 -35.74 2.43 56.98
N ALA A 910 -35.08 2.20 55.85
CA ALA A 910 -33.63 2.27 55.75
C ALA A 910 -33.05 3.67 56.10
N LEU A 911 -33.74 4.74 55.71
CA LEU A 911 -33.31 6.10 56.03
C LEU A 911 -33.59 6.51 57.48
N VAL A 912 -34.68 6.03 58.10
CA VAL A 912 -34.93 6.23 59.53
C VAL A 912 -33.87 5.51 60.37
N ASP A 913 -33.49 4.29 59.99
CA ASP A 913 -32.40 3.56 60.64
C ASP A 913 -31.06 4.31 60.49
N ARG A 914 -30.77 4.88 59.31
CA ARG A 914 -29.58 5.71 59.06
C ARG A 914 -29.59 7.03 59.87
N GLU A 915 -30.74 7.71 60.00
CA GLU A 915 -30.85 8.92 60.84
C GLU A 915 -30.67 8.59 62.34
N SER A 916 -31.18 7.44 62.81
CA SER A 916 -31.01 7.01 64.20
C SER A 916 -29.54 6.70 64.57
N LEU A 917 -28.74 6.21 63.62
CA LEU A 917 -27.30 5.98 63.78
C LEU A 917 -26.49 7.28 63.79
N VAL A 918 -26.88 8.28 63.01
CA VAL A 918 -26.23 9.61 63.00
C VAL A 918 -26.55 10.40 64.29
N ASP A 919 -27.76 10.24 64.83
CA ASP A 919 -28.12 10.80 66.14
C ASP A 919 -27.41 10.10 67.32
N LEU A 920 -26.99 8.84 67.16
CA LEU A 920 -26.14 8.12 68.11
C LEU A 920 -24.68 8.59 68.05
N GLU A 921 -24.11 8.81 66.85
CA GLU A 921 -22.74 9.34 66.70
C GLU A 921 -22.62 10.81 67.14
N SER A 922 -23.63 11.64 66.86
CA SER A 922 -23.66 13.05 67.32
C SER A 922 -23.90 13.19 68.84
N ASN A 923 -24.57 12.22 69.48
CA ASN A 923 -24.65 12.16 70.94
C ASN A 923 -23.38 11.57 71.58
N SER A 924 -22.71 10.61 70.95
CA SER A 924 -21.43 10.08 71.45
C SER A 924 -20.31 11.13 71.46
N SER A 925 -20.30 12.05 70.48
CA SER A 925 -19.37 13.17 70.42
C SER A 925 -19.67 14.30 71.42
N ARG A 926 -20.91 14.38 71.96
CA ARG A 926 -21.24 15.27 73.08
C ARG A 926 -20.87 14.71 74.45
N PHE A 927 -20.77 13.39 74.61
CA PHE A 927 -20.38 12.76 75.89
C PHE A 927 -18.86 12.65 76.10
N LEU A 928 -18.04 12.87 75.06
CA LEU A 928 -16.57 12.87 75.16
C LEU A 928 -15.96 14.25 75.44
N GLY A 929 -16.78 15.31 75.62
CA GLY A 929 -16.33 16.68 75.86
C GLY A 929 -16.29 17.14 77.33
N THR A 930 -16.63 16.27 78.30
CA THR A 930 -16.59 16.62 79.73
C THR A 930 -15.88 15.54 80.53
N GLY A 931 -14.55 15.59 80.55
CA GLY A 931 -13.73 14.64 81.28
C GLY A 931 -12.23 14.96 81.23
N GLN A 932 -11.81 15.88 82.10
CA GLN A 932 -10.47 16.03 82.69
C GLN A 932 -9.29 16.50 81.80
N SER A 933 -8.79 17.69 82.21
CA SER A 933 -7.39 18.12 82.41
C SER A 933 -6.28 17.54 81.55
#